data_AF-A0A7U9T1V7-F1
#
_entry.id   AF-A0A7U9T1V7-F1
#
_cell.length_a   1.000
_cell.length_b   1.000
_cell.length_c   1.000
_cell.angle_alpha   90.00
_cell.angle_beta   90.00
_cell.angle_gamma   90.00
#
_symmetry.space_group_name_H-M   'P 1'
#
loop_
_entity.id
_entity.type
_entity.pdbx_description
1 polymer ?
#
loop_
_entity_poly.entity_id
_entity_poly.type
_entity_poly.pdbx_seq_one_letter_code
_entity_poly.pdbx_strand_id
1 'polypeptide(L)'
;MEADLEEKRILLSPENSAEFHNQVDFCIGTGRMGLALQEEYLRQLELVQHEIGFRHIRGHGLFCDDLAIYQEAEDGTPEYNYTYVDRVMDSYRRLGLKPFLELGFMPEKLAGGTQTIFYWKGNTTPPASYERWNEMVKALLTHLCARYGREEVVTWPVEVWNEPNLPGFWENADMQEYFKLFDNTFKAVKEVDERFRVGGPAVCGGSDEVWIRAFLEYCREQSIPLDFVTRHHYTTELPEPVGHYGYAELMKAEDGFANLHTTREIIDSFPEYRGLEIHITEFNTSYIPNCPLHDTNRNAALIARQLSRLGEDNESYSYWTFGDVFEEQGVPFTPFHGGFGLVADGCIPKPTFWSFAFFKKLKEKPGRCVHRDDNSVVMRLEDGSYRGVVWNMADHRSGYDFRVTLEMAEGGEGCLLTRTVDESHCNPLKVWHDLGEPANPTEEENRLLQAASVPFTHTERAVCRNGRVSAGFSVEENGLVYFEWKPGKVHSDRGYSYLRTEQYPGINPITRLDYPDVDVIRVEDTYYMVSTTMHFMPGCEILRSYDLRNWEHATYVYDTLDGTPAQRLEGEQNIYGKGMWAASLRYHQGKYYICFVANDTHRTYLYTAEQIEGPWEKHQVEGFYHDCSLLFDDDGRVYIAYGNKEIYITELKRDLSGPLEGGLHRLAVSDEGHPGLGYEGTHFYKINGRYYLFFIHSRRDCWKRTEACFAADSLTGEFTGGDVLDDDRGYCGQGVAQGGIVDTPEGRWYAVLFQDSGAVGRIPVLVPVSWEQGRPVFGEEGRIPERFELVSTRPGYAYRPLVESDDFRGELKPCWQFNHEPDRSLILHDREQGIWRVRTDKVCGSLTQAKNTVTQRMAWPGCAGEVTVDGSGLNEGDYAGICALQGCFGFIGLTRREGRLHLVVQCMGTEDGSMAPAAEGKLRELTLLSPEESVVRLKLEADFEEMRDKAFFYYKRIGEEGGPGFAKWVMADCGHKLRFRLDHFTGCRFGLTVFSTKEAGGSADFSDFVYRLR
;
A
#
# COMPACT_ATOMS: atom_id res chain seq x y z
N MET A 1 -22.92 7.02 6.57
CA MET A 1 -22.73 8.38 7.09
C MET A 1 -21.31 8.42 7.60
N GLU A 2 -20.36 8.83 6.76
CA GLU A 2 -19.02 9.19 7.23
C GLU A 2 -19.17 10.52 7.97
N ALA A 3 -18.82 10.53 9.26
CA ALA A 3 -18.63 11.79 9.97
C ALA A 3 -17.30 12.39 9.49
N ASP A 4 -17.31 13.66 9.10
CA ASP A 4 -16.07 14.40 8.80
C ASP A 4 -15.15 14.33 10.03
N LEU A 5 -14.06 13.56 9.94
CA LEU A 5 -13.00 13.53 10.96
C LEU A 5 -12.42 14.94 11.09
N GLU A 6 -12.30 15.46 12.30
CA GLU A 6 -11.68 16.77 12.51
C GLU A 6 -10.21 16.73 12.06
N GLU A 7 -9.80 17.73 11.29
CA GLU A 7 -8.44 17.79 10.72
C GLU A 7 -7.54 18.68 11.60
N LYS A 8 -6.53 18.08 12.24
CA LYS A 8 -5.45 18.80 12.91
C LYS A 8 -4.27 18.95 11.96
N ARG A 9 -3.84 20.19 11.71
CA ARG A 9 -2.72 20.50 10.82
C ARG A 9 -1.48 20.88 11.62
N ILE A 10 -0.37 20.20 11.36
CA ILE A 10 0.93 20.50 11.98
C ILE A 10 1.87 21.01 10.89
N LEU A 11 2.26 22.28 10.99
CA LEU A 11 3.22 22.88 10.07
C LEU A 11 4.66 22.57 10.52
N LEU A 12 5.36 21.76 9.73
CA LEU A 12 6.76 21.40 9.92
C LEU A 12 7.65 22.42 9.21
N SER A 13 8.10 23.42 9.97
CA SER A 13 9.01 24.47 9.51
C SER A 13 10.35 24.41 10.27
N PRO A 14 11.49 24.60 9.59
CA PRO A 14 12.78 24.77 10.24
C PRO A 14 12.81 25.93 11.23
N GLU A 15 12.03 26.99 11.01
CA GLU A 15 12.10 28.20 11.85
C GLU A 15 11.36 28.05 13.18
N ASN A 16 10.50 27.04 13.30
CA ASN A 16 9.70 26.84 14.52
C ASN A 16 10.57 26.36 15.68
N SER A 17 10.13 26.68 16.90
CA SER A 17 10.74 26.22 18.15
C SER A 17 9.67 26.08 19.23
N ALA A 18 9.76 25.02 20.02
CA ALA A 18 9.00 24.83 21.25
C ALA A 18 9.93 24.29 22.34
N GLU A 19 9.57 24.51 23.61
CA GLU A 19 10.30 23.93 24.74
C GLU A 19 9.82 22.49 24.98
N PHE A 20 10.77 21.59 25.23
CA PHE A 20 10.47 20.20 25.58
C PHE A 20 11.69 19.55 26.24
N HIS A 21 11.54 19.14 27.49
CA HIS A 21 12.60 18.53 28.30
C HIS A 21 12.37 17.02 28.43
N ASN A 22 12.99 16.26 27.53
CA ASN A 22 12.78 14.81 27.42
C ASN A 22 13.76 13.99 28.29
N GLN A 23 13.31 13.62 29.50
CA GLN A 23 14.04 12.78 30.46
C GLN A 23 13.44 11.37 30.59
N VAL A 24 12.74 10.90 29.55
CA VAL A 24 12.00 9.61 29.53
C VAL A 24 12.82 8.38 29.90
N ASP A 25 14.13 8.40 29.72
CA ASP A 25 15.06 7.30 29.97
C ASP A 25 15.94 7.52 31.21
N PHE A 26 15.59 8.47 32.08
CA PHE A 26 16.42 8.77 33.25
C PHE A 26 16.35 7.67 34.32
N CYS A 27 15.16 7.31 34.79
CA CYS A 27 14.94 6.31 35.84
C CYS A 27 13.69 5.49 35.55
N ILE A 28 13.65 4.25 36.03
CA ILE A 28 12.47 3.39 36.00
C ILE A 28 12.25 2.72 37.35
N GLY A 29 10.99 2.57 37.74
CA GLY A 29 10.58 1.91 38.97
C GLY A 29 10.62 0.39 38.86
N THR A 30 10.76 -0.29 39.98
CA THR A 30 10.70 -1.75 40.10
C THR A 30 10.00 -2.16 41.39
N GLY A 31 9.38 -3.34 41.42
CA GLY A 31 9.07 -4.00 42.69
C GLY A 31 10.30 -4.18 43.58
N ARG A 32 10.08 -4.67 44.82
CA ARG A 32 11.15 -4.78 45.82
C ARG A 32 12.41 -5.45 45.27
N MET A 33 13.58 -5.00 45.69
CA MET A 33 14.87 -5.40 45.12
C MET A 33 15.14 -6.91 45.20
N GLY A 34 14.60 -7.64 46.18
CA GLY A 34 14.73 -9.09 46.24
C GLY A 34 14.06 -9.84 45.06
N LEU A 35 13.09 -9.22 44.37
CA LEU A 35 12.48 -9.81 43.17
C LEU A 35 13.45 -9.86 41.99
N ALA A 36 14.50 -9.04 41.99
CA ALA A 36 15.54 -9.06 40.96
C ALA A 36 16.39 -10.35 40.95
N LEU A 37 16.16 -11.26 41.90
CA LEU A 37 16.73 -12.60 41.91
C LEU A 37 15.96 -13.61 41.02
N GLN A 38 14.77 -13.24 40.52
CA GLN A 38 13.93 -14.07 39.67
C GLN A 38 14.35 -13.98 38.20
N GLU A 39 14.20 -15.08 37.46
CA GLU A 39 14.54 -15.13 36.04
C GLU A 39 13.61 -14.24 35.19
N GLU A 40 12.30 -14.30 35.43
CA GLU A 40 11.32 -13.53 34.67
C GLU A 40 11.54 -12.01 34.83
N TYR A 41 11.90 -11.57 36.04
CA TYR A 41 12.28 -10.18 36.30
C TYR A 41 13.40 -9.72 35.37
N LEU A 42 14.46 -10.52 35.25
CA LEU A 42 15.63 -10.19 34.44
C LEU A 42 15.30 -10.20 32.95
N ARG A 43 14.45 -11.13 32.49
CA ARG A 43 13.98 -11.17 31.10
C ARG A 43 13.15 -9.94 30.72
N GLN A 44 12.23 -9.53 31.61
CA GLN A 44 11.45 -8.31 31.43
C GLN A 44 12.35 -7.07 31.43
N LEU A 45 13.34 -7.01 32.33
CA LEU A 45 14.27 -5.88 32.41
C LEU A 45 15.19 -5.80 31.18
N GLU A 46 15.65 -6.94 30.67
CA GLU A 46 16.44 -7.03 29.43
C GLU A 46 15.65 -6.48 28.23
N LEU A 47 14.37 -6.85 28.11
CA LEU A 47 13.48 -6.33 27.08
C LEU A 47 13.33 -4.81 27.16
N VAL A 48 13.09 -4.29 28.36
CA VAL A 48 12.96 -2.84 28.62
C VAL A 48 14.26 -2.10 28.29
N GLN A 49 15.42 -2.65 28.66
CA GLN A 49 16.72 -2.05 28.38
C GLN A 49 17.08 -2.09 26.89
N HIS A 50 16.68 -3.13 26.17
CA HIS A 50 16.90 -3.23 24.72
C HIS A 50 16.15 -2.14 23.94
N GLU A 51 14.88 -1.90 24.25
CA GLU A 51 14.05 -0.96 23.49
C GLU A 51 14.13 0.49 23.99
N ILE A 52 14.23 0.71 25.31
CA ILE A 52 14.14 2.04 25.93
C ILE A 52 15.50 2.49 26.48
N GLY A 53 16.19 1.61 27.21
CA GLY A 53 17.54 1.87 27.76
C GLY A 53 17.56 2.95 28.84
N PHE A 54 16.94 2.67 30.00
CA PHE A 54 16.97 3.57 31.16
C PHE A 54 18.35 3.67 31.80
N ARG A 55 18.68 4.82 32.41
CA ARG A 55 19.96 5.03 33.11
C ARG A 55 19.94 4.60 34.57
N HIS A 56 18.81 4.75 35.26
CA HIS A 56 18.65 4.39 36.66
C HIS A 56 17.48 3.45 36.90
N ILE A 57 17.53 2.72 38.01
CA ILE A 57 16.43 1.88 38.50
C ILE A 57 16.21 2.12 39.99
N ARG A 58 14.95 2.31 40.39
CA ARG A 58 14.55 2.64 41.77
C ARG A 58 13.52 1.63 42.27
N GLY A 59 13.70 1.08 43.47
CA GLY A 59 12.65 0.29 44.11
C GLY A 59 12.95 -0.05 45.57
N HIS A 60 11.92 -0.57 46.24
CA HIS A 60 11.90 -0.74 47.69
C HIS A 60 12.77 -1.90 48.20
N GLY A 61 12.94 -1.92 49.51
CA GLY A 61 13.31 -3.14 50.24
C GLY A 61 14.78 -3.52 50.18
N LEU A 62 15.67 -2.56 49.92
CA LEU A 62 17.12 -2.75 49.99
C LEU A 62 17.57 -3.39 51.31
N PHE A 63 16.96 -2.96 52.43
CA PHE A 63 17.28 -3.45 53.77
C PHE A 63 16.29 -4.48 54.32
N CYS A 64 15.32 -4.93 53.53
CA CYS A 64 14.39 -5.97 53.96
C CYS A 64 15.08 -7.34 54.08
N ASP A 65 14.49 -8.19 54.93
CA ASP A 65 15.11 -9.44 55.38
C ASP A 65 15.29 -10.48 54.27
N ASP A 66 14.58 -10.36 53.15
CA ASP A 66 14.74 -11.17 51.95
C ASP A 66 16.09 -10.93 51.24
N LEU A 67 16.66 -9.72 51.33
CA LEU A 67 18.03 -9.44 50.90
C LEU A 67 19.07 -9.75 51.99
N ALA A 68 18.62 -9.99 53.22
CA ALA A 68 19.39 -10.48 54.35
C ALA A 68 20.59 -9.61 54.76
N ILE A 69 20.62 -8.32 54.40
CA ILE A 69 21.77 -7.44 54.64
C ILE A 69 22.11 -7.35 56.12
N TYR A 70 21.13 -7.14 57.00
CA TYR A 70 21.35 -7.01 58.44
C TYR A 70 21.08 -8.31 59.17
N GLN A 71 22.09 -8.86 59.83
CA GLN A 71 21.99 -10.00 60.71
C GLN A 71 22.58 -9.66 62.08
N GLU A 72 22.31 -10.52 63.06
CA GLU A 72 22.94 -10.44 64.38
C GLU A 72 23.46 -11.83 64.74
N ALA A 73 24.68 -11.91 65.25
CA ALA A 73 25.27 -13.11 65.83
C ALA A 73 24.57 -13.49 67.14
N GLU A 74 24.88 -14.67 67.71
CA GLU A 74 24.28 -15.14 68.97
C GLU A 74 24.49 -14.18 70.15
N ASP A 75 25.55 -13.36 70.12
CA ASP A 75 25.87 -12.36 71.14
C ASP A 75 25.24 -10.97 70.88
N GLY A 76 24.45 -10.82 69.81
CA GLY A 76 23.80 -9.57 69.41
C GLY A 76 24.70 -8.60 68.64
N THR A 77 25.89 -9.04 68.21
CA THR A 77 26.78 -8.26 67.33
C THR A 77 26.21 -8.19 65.91
N PRO A 78 26.09 -6.99 65.30
CA PRO A 78 25.64 -6.86 63.91
C PRO A 78 26.60 -7.55 62.93
N GLU A 79 26.05 -8.33 62.00
CA GLU A 79 26.75 -8.95 60.88
C GLU A 79 26.09 -8.56 59.55
N TYR A 80 26.89 -8.24 58.53
CA TYR A 80 26.38 -7.79 57.23
C TYR A 80 26.58 -8.83 56.14
N ASN A 81 25.49 -9.27 55.49
CA ASN A 81 25.53 -10.25 54.40
C ASN A 81 25.19 -9.61 53.04
N TYR A 82 26.19 -9.53 52.16
CA TYR A 82 26.03 -8.88 50.86
C TYR A 82 25.73 -9.84 49.70
N THR A 83 25.46 -11.13 49.98
CA THR A 83 25.35 -12.17 48.94
C THR A 83 24.28 -11.86 47.89
N TYR A 84 23.09 -11.43 48.31
CA TYR A 84 21.99 -11.16 47.38
C TYR A 84 22.03 -9.76 46.79
N VAL A 85 22.36 -8.74 47.58
CA VAL A 85 22.53 -7.38 47.05
C VAL A 85 23.62 -7.34 45.97
N ASP A 86 24.73 -8.07 46.12
CA ASP A 86 25.76 -8.17 45.06
C ASP A 86 25.20 -8.75 43.76
N ARG A 87 24.36 -9.79 43.83
CA ARG A 87 23.75 -10.40 42.63
C ARG A 87 22.76 -9.46 41.94
N VAL A 88 21.98 -8.71 42.72
CA VAL A 88 21.02 -7.72 42.22
C VAL A 88 21.77 -6.59 41.53
N MET A 89 22.74 -5.98 42.24
CA MET A 89 23.53 -4.87 41.70
C MET A 89 24.36 -5.30 40.49
N ASP A 90 24.98 -6.49 40.49
CA ASP A 90 25.69 -7.03 39.32
C ASP A 90 24.77 -7.16 38.10
N SER A 91 23.51 -7.56 38.32
CA SER A 91 22.54 -7.71 37.23
C SER A 91 22.10 -6.36 36.66
N TYR A 92 21.85 -5.36 37.52
CA TYR A 92 21.61 -3.99 37.06
C TYR A 92 22.80 -3.43 36.28
N ARG A 93 24.02 -3.60 36.79
CA ARG A 93 25.25 -3.12 36.13
C ARG A 93 25.47 -3.79 34.77
N ARG A 94 25.20 -5.10 34.66
CA ARG A 94 25.29 -5.84 33.40
C ARG A 94 24.38 -5.25 32.33
N LEU A 95 23.22 -4.73 32.73
CA LEU A 95 22.23 -4.11 31.85
C LEU A 95 22.40 -2.59 31.71
N GLY A 96 23.50 -2.01 32.19
CA GLY A 96 23.81 -0.58 32.03
C GLY A 96 23.10 0.35 33.02
N LEU A 97 22.45 -0.19 34.04
CA LEU A 97 21.69 0.57 35.03
C LEU A 97 22.54 1.02 36.22
N LYS A 98 22.21 2.19 36.76
CA LYS A 98 22.67 2.68 38.06
C LYS A 98 21.53 2.57 39.08
N PRO A 99 21.75 1.97 40.25
CA PRO A 99 20.76 2.00 41.32
C PRO A 99 20.47 3.45 41.77
N PHE A 100 19.19 3.80 41.86
CA PHE A 100 18.71 4.90 42.69
C PHE A 100 18.38 4.26 44.04
N LEU A 101 19.28 4.41 45.01
CA LEU A 101 19.24 3.68 46.27
C LEU A 101 18.16 4.26 47.17
N GLU A 102 17.09 3.51 47.39
CA GLU A 102 16.14 3.78 48.47
C GLU A 102 16.60 3.06 49.74
N LEU A 103 16.89 3.83 50.79
CA LEU A 103 17.32 3.30 52.07
C LEU A 103 16.11 2.93 52.95
N GLY A 104 15.56 1.74 52.69
CA GLY A 104 14.45 1.15 53.45
C GLY A 104 14.15 -0.30 53.02
N PHE A 105 13.16 -0.98 53.61
CA PHE A 105 12.54 -0.64 54.89
C PHE A 105 13.38 -1.15 56.07
N MET A 106 12.88 -1.11 57.30
CA MET A 106 13.65 -1.51 58.47
C MET A 106 13.87 -3.03 58.53
N PRO A 107 15.10 -3.54 58.75
CA PRO A 107 15.31 -4.95 59.03
C PRO A 107 14.62 -5.37 60.33
N GLU A 108 14.02 -6.56 60.40
CA GLU A 108 13.25 -7.01 61.58
C GLU A 108 14.06 -6.95 62.87
N LYS A 109 15.34 -7.35 62.83
CA LYS A 109 16.25 -7.35 64.00
C LYS A 109 16.64 -5.94 64.48
N LEU A 110 16.48 -4.92 63.64
CA LEU A 110 16.80 -3.53 63.96
C LEU A 110 15.55 -2.67 64.24
N ALA A 111 14.36 -3.21 64.02
CA ALA A 111 13.10 -2.48 64.15
C ALA A 111 12.77 -2.07 65.59
N GLY A 112 12.25 -0.85 65.76
CA GLY A 112 11.76 -0.33 67.04
C GLY A 112 10.38 -0.85 67.44
N GLY A 113 9.61 -1.39 66.48
CA GLY A 113 8.30 -1.98 66.70
C GLY A 113 7.94 -3.05 65.65
N THR A 114 6.67 -3.43 65.60
CA THR A 114 6.19 -4.56 64.78
C THR A 114 5.30 -4.15 63.61
N GLN A 115 5.15 -2.86 63.32
CA GLN A 115 4.35 -2.40 62.18
C GLN A 115 5.03 -2.83 60.88
N THR A 116 4.24 -3.41 59.97
CA THR A 116 4.71 -3.84 58.65
C THR A 116 3.72 -3.41 57.57
N ILE A 117 4.22 -3.23 56.35
CA ILE A 117 3.42 -2.94 55.15
C ILE A 117 3.57 -4.05 54.09
N PHE A 118 2.58 -4.13 53.20
CA PHE A 118 2.49 -5.07 52.08
C PHE A 118 2.42 -6.56 52.45
N TYR A 119 2.19 -7.39 51.44
CA TYR A 119 2.18 -8.85 51.55
C TYR A 119 3.51 -9.42 52.08
N TRP A 120 4.63 -8.84 51.67
CA TRP A 120 5.99 -9.27 52.04
C TRP A 120 6.50 -8.68 53.36
N LYS A 121 5.65 -7.91 54.08
CA LYS A 121 5.86 -7.47 55.47
C LYS A 121 7.13 -6.63 55.73
N GLY A 122 7.41 -5.63 54.88
CA GLY A 122 8.47 -4.67 55.18
C GLY A 122 8.18 -3.91 56.46
N ASN A 123 9.12 -3.84 57.41
CA ASN A 123 8.89 -3.18 58.69
C ASN A 123 9.03 -1.66 58.58
N THR A 124 8.03 -0.92 59.02
CA THR A 124 7.91 0.54 58.80
C THR A 124 8.12 1.38 60.05
N THR A 125 8.75 0.80 61.08
CA THR A 125 9.03 1.49 62.34
C THR A 125 10.42 2.13 62.33
N PRO A 126 10.66 3.18 63.13
CA PRO A 126 12.01 3.72 63.36
C PRO A 126 12.98 2.64 63.89
N PRO A 127 14.30 2.80 63.71
CA PRO A 127 15.25 1.83 64.23
C PRO A 127 15.28 1.85 65.76
N ALA A 128 15.43 0.67 66.39
CA ALA A 128 15.64 0.55 67.83
C ALA A 128 16.96 1.21 68.30
N SER A 129 17.94 1.35 67.39
CA SER A 129 19.17 2.12 67.60
C SER A 129 19.60 2.82 66.32
N TYR A 130 19.66 4.15 66.36
CA TYR A 130 20.15 4.97 65.26
C TYR A 130 21.65 4.77 65.00
N GLU A 131 22.43 4.45 66.03
CA GLU A 131 23.84 4.12 65.88
C GLU A 131 24.00 2.86 65.02
N ARG A 132 23.24 1.80 65.32
CA ARG A 132 23.26 0.56 64.53
C ARG A 132 22.75 0.76 63.10
N TRP A 133 21.72 1.60 62.91
CA TRP A 133 21.26 2.01 61.58
C TRP A 133 22.37 2.72 60.79
N ASN A 134 23.02 3.73 61.39
CA ASN A 134 24.08 4.49 60.73
C ASN A 134 25.28 3.59 60.37
N GLU A 135 25.67 2.67 61.25
CA GLU A 135 26.73 1.70 60.95
C GLU A 135 26.35 0.74 59.81
N MET A 136 25.10 0.29 59.74
CA MET A 136 24.60 -0.53 58.64
C MET A 136 24.68 0.21 57.29
N VAL A 137 24.19 1.47 57.26
CA VAL A 137 24.24 2.32 56.06
C VAL A 137 25.69 2.52 55.61
N LYS A 138 26.60 2.88 56.54
CA LYS A 138 28.02 3.06 56.24
C LYS A 138 28.68 1.79 55.74
N ALA A 139 28.38 0.65 56.35
CA ALA A 139 28.91 -0.65 55.96
C ALA A 139 28.46 -1.01 54.53
N LEU A 140 27.17 -0.88 54.21
CA LEU A 140 26.66 -1.13 52.86
C LEU A 140 27.34 -0.23 51.82
N LEU A 141 27.37 1.08 52.03
CA LEU A 141 27.95 2.01 51.04
C LEU A 141 29.46 1.79 50.87
N THR A 142 30.17 1.50 51.95
CA THR A 142 31.60 1.14 51.90
C THR A 142 31.82 -0.13 51.10
N HIS A 143 30.98 -1.16 51.30
CA HIS A 143 31.02 -2.41 50.53
C HIS A 143 30.76 -2.15 49.04
N LEU A 144 29.71 -1.42 48.70
CA LEU A 144 29.39 -1.08 47.31
C LEU A 144 30.55 -0.32 46.64
N CYS A 145 31.14 0.66 47.32
CA CYS A 145 32.31 1.40 46.82
C CYS A 145 33.53 0.49 46.59
N ALA A 146 33.74 -0.48 47.49
CA ALA A 146 34.83 -1.43 47.37
C ALA A 146 34.62 -2.39 46.17
N ARG A 147 33.38 -2.85 45.94
CA ARG A 147 33.04 -3.80 44.88
C ARG A 147 32.95 -3.16 43.49
N TYR A 148 32.24 -2.06 43.36
CA TYR A 148 31.91 -1.43 42.05
C TYR A 148 32.80 -0.24 41.69
N GLY A 149 33.67 0.17 42.62
CA GLY A 149 34.53 1.34 42.45
C GLY A 149 33.87 2.60 43.00
N ARG A 150 34.57 3.27 43.92
CA ARG A 150 34.08 4.47 44.61
C ARG A 150 33.61 5.57 43.66
N GLU A 151 34.39 5.87 42.61
CA GLU A 151 34.04 6.93 41.64
C GLU A 151 32.72 6.68 40.89
N GLU A 152 32.33 5.41 40.74
CA GLU A 152 31.04 5.06 40.14
C GLU A 152 29.93 5.15 41.19
N VAL A 153 30.13 4.58 42.38
CA VAL A 153 29.07 4.45 43.40
C VAL A 153 28.67 5.79 44.00
N VAL A 154 29.58 6.76 44.13
CA VAL A 154 29.21 8.11 44.59
C VAL A 154 28.28 8.84 43.63
N THR A 155 28.13 8.36 42.39
CA THR A 155 27.17 8.89 41.42
C THR A 155 25.76 8.32 41.56
N TRP A 156 25.58 7.28 42.39
CA TRP A 156 24.28 6.66 42.62
C TRP A 156 23.47 7.54 43.59
N PRO A 157 22.28 8.05 43.18
CA PRO A 157 21.46 8.85 44.08
C PRO A 157 20.97 8.03 45.28
N VAL A 158 20.91 8.66 46.45
CA VAL A 158 20.45 8.04 47.70
C VAL A 158 19.18 8.77 48.17
N GLU A 159 18.05 8.09 48.12
CA GLU A 159 16.78 8.51 48.71
C GLU A 159 16.61 7.86 50.08
N VAL A 160 16.20 8.64 51.08
CA VAL A 160 15.97 8.13 52.43
C VAL A 160 14.50 7.83 52.62
N TRP A 161 14.18 6.55 52.83
CA TRP A 161 12.83 6.04 53.08
C TRP A 161 11.84 6.19 51.91
N ASN A 162 10.57 5.86 52.15
CA ASN A 162 9.47 5.94 51.20
C ASN A 162 8.18 6.45 51.88
N GLU A 163 7.52 7.45 51.28
CA GLU A 163 6.22 8.00 51.70
C GLU A 163 6.02 8.16 53.22
N PRO A 164 6.95 8.81 53.95
CA PRO A 164 6.87 8.92 55.41
C PRO A 164 5.63 9.71 55.89
N ASN A 165 4.96 10.42 54.99
CA ASN A 165 3.72 11.13 55.26
C ASN A 165 2.48 10.22 55.35
N LEU A 166 2.60 8.93 55.00
CA LEU A 166 1.53 7.96 55.16
C LEU A 166 1.76 7.06 56.39
N PRO A 167 0.76 6.90 57.26
CA PRO A 167 0.92 6.14 58.51
C PRO A 167 1.16 4.65 58.31
N GLY A 168 0.88 4.11 57.11
CA GLY A 168 1.22 2.74 56.75
C GLY A 168 2.71 2.56 56.45
N PHE A 169 3.34 3.53 55.80
CA PHE A 169 4.75 3.50 55.38
C PHE A 169 5.71 4.01 56.45
N TRP A 170 5.22 4.77 57.42
CA TRP A 170 5.99 5.24 58.56
C TRP A 170 5.10 5.34 59.80
N GLU A 171 5.56 4.79 60.93
CA GLU A 171 4.75 4.69 62.14
C GLU A 171 4.19 6.07 62.56
N ASN A 172 2.86 6.15 62.66
CA ASN A 172 2.09 7.36 62.96
C ASN A 172 2.24 8.52 61.97
N ALA A 173 2.91 8.33 60.82
CA ALA A 173 3.38 9.40 59.96
C ALA A 173 4.12 10.49 60.76
N ASP A 174 4.96 10.08 61.71
CA ASP A 174 5.70 11.00 62.59
C ASP A 174 6.78 11.77 61.81
N MET A 175 6.44 13.00 61.44
CA MET A 175 7.30 13.91 60.68
C MET A 175 8.63 14.19 61.38
N GLN A 176 8.64 14.35 62.70
CA GLN A 176 9.87 14.70 63.42
C GLN A 176 10.80 13.49 63.54
N GLU A 177 10.24 12.30 63.77
CA GLU A 177 11.04 11.08 63.79
C GLU A 177 11.59 10.76 62.38
N TYR A 178 10.85 11.06 61.31
CA TYR A 178 11.37 10.97 59.94
C TYR A 178 12.51 11.98 59.70
N PHE A 179 12.37 13.24 60.11
CA PHE A 179 13.45 14.23 59.98
C PHE A 179 14.72 13.81 60.73
N LYS A 180 14.56 13.17 61.89
CA LYS A 180 15.66 12.57 62.65
C LYS A 180 16.30 11.39 61.90
N LEU A 181 15.51 10.51 61.27
CA LEU A 181 16.02 9.47 60.38
C LEU A 181 16.80 10.04 59.20
N PHE A 182 16.25 11.06 58.54
CA PHE A 182 16.89 11.73 57.43
C PHE A 182 18.24 12.34 57.83
N ASP A 183 18.28 13.12 58.91
CA ASP A 183 19.51 13.78 59.39
C ASP A 183 20.61 12.76 59.76
N ASN A 184 20.25 11.70 60.50
CA ASN A 184 21.18 10.63 60.86
C ASN A 184 21.73 9.92 59.63
N THR A 185 20.84 9.57 58.69
CA THR A 185 21.22 8.87 57.46
C THR A 185 22.07 9.76 56.56
N PHE A 186 21.71 11.04 56.39
CA PHE A 186 22.48 12.00 55.60
C PHE A 186 23.90 12.13 56.11
N LYS A 187 24.09 12.32 57.42
CA LYS A 187 25.42 12.37 58.06
C LYS A 187 26.19 11.08 57.85
N ALA A 188 25.56 9.92 58.06
CA ALA A 188 26.18 8.62 57.86
C ALA A 188 26.66 8.41 56.41
N VAL A 189 25.85 8.82 55.42
CA VAL A 189 26.21 8.72 54.00
C VAL A 189 27.40 9.63 53.67
N LYS A 190 27.36 10.90 54.11
CA LYS A 190 28.43 11.88 53.86
C LYS A 190 29.73 11.53 54.59
N GLU A 191 29.67 10.83 55.73
CA GLU A 191 30.85 10.26 56.42
C GLU A 191 31.60 9.22 55.57
N VAL A 192 30.89 8.46 54.72
CA VAL A 192 31.54 7.51 53.80
C VAL A 192 32.23 8.22 52.66
N ASP A 193 31.57 9.20 52.05
CA ASP A 193 32.11 10.10 51.02
C ASP A 193 31.21 11.34 50.87
N GLU A 194 31.76 12.55 50.96
CA GLU A 194 30.98 13.80 50.85
C GLU A 194 30.31 13.98 49.47
N ARG A 195 30.81 13.28 48.44
CA ARG A 195 30.33 13.37 47.06
C ARG A 195 29.04 12.60 46.77
N PHE A 196 28.61 11.70 47.66
CA PHE A 196 27.31 11.03 47.50
C PHE A 196 26.19 12.05 47.40
N ARG A 197 25.24 11.84 46.49
CA ARG A 197 24.05 12.70 46.38
C ARG A 197 22.91 12.13 47.21
N VAL A 198 22.39 12.88 48.17
CA VAL A 198 21.36 12.45 49.12
C VAL A 198 20.15 13.38 49.08
N GLY A 199 18.95 12.80 49.05
CA GLY A 199 17.70 13.55 49.00
C GLY A 199 16.50 12.84 49.61
N GLY A 200 15.39 13.57 49.63
CA GLY A 200 14.10 13.20 50.23
C GLY A 200 13.08 14.32 50.00
N PRO A 201 11.87 14.30 50.59
CA PRO A 201 11.40 13.35 51.59
C PRO A 201 10.59 12.16 51.04
N ALA A 202 10.59 11.91 49.72
CA ALA A 202 9.89 10.78 49.09
C ALA A 202 8.37 10.75 49.37
N VAL A 203 7.73 11.92 49.47
CA VAL A 203 6.31 12.03 49.89
C VAL A 203 5.33 11.76 48.76
N CYS A 204 4.16 11.20 49.11
CA CYS A 204 3.01 11.11 48.21
C CYS A 204 2.14 12.38 48.25
N GLY A 205 1.21 12.53 47.30
CA GLY A 205 0.28 13.66 47.25
C GLY A 205 -0.71 13.73 48.43
N GLY A 206 -1.24 14.91 48.69
CA GLY A 206 -2.33 15.18 49.65
C GLY A 206 -1.87 15.95 50.89
N SER A 207 -0.70 15.63 51.42
CA SER A 207 -0.01 16.40 52.47
C SER A 207 1.40 16.83 52.06
N ASP A 208 1.74 16.68 50.79
CA ASP A 208 3.06 16.92 50.21
C ASP A 208 3.53 18.36 50.42
N GLU A 209 2.67 19.37 50.18
CA GLU A 209 3.03 20.77 50.37
C GLU A 209 3.51 21.07 51.81
N VAL A 210 2.81 20.50 52.80
CA VAL A 210 3.11 20.69 54.23
C VAL A 210 4.43 20.00 54.57
N TRP A 211 4.61 18.77 54.11
CA TRP A 211 5.80 17.98 54.40
C TRP A 211 7.06 18.52 53.71
N ILE A 212 6.97 18.89 52.43
CA ILE A 212 8.11 19.43 51.68
C ILE A 212 8.55 20.76 52.29
N ARG A 213 7.62 21.66 52.61
CA ARG A 213 7.96 22.93 53.28
C ARG A 213 8.64 22.70 54.62
N ALA A 214 8.05 21.86 55.48
CA ALA A 214 8.61 21.56 56.80
C ALA A 214 9.98 20.87 56.70
N PHE A 215 10.17 19.99 55.71
CA PHE A 215 11.42 19.30 55.46
C PHE A 215 12.54 20.26 55.03
N LEU A 216 12.25 21.19 54.11
CA LEU A 216 13.20 22.21 53.68
C LEU A 216 13.53 23.20 54.81
N GLU A 217 12.54 23.58 55.62
CA GLU A 217 12.75 24.38 56.83
C GLU A 217 13.68 23.68 57.82
N TYR A 218 13.44 22.40 58.09
CA TYR A 218 14.29 21.58 58.94
C TYR A 218 15.72 21.46 58.40
N CYS A 219 15.88 21.16 57.10
CA CYS A 219 17.20 21.06 56.47
C CYS A 219 17.97 22.38 56.56
N ARG A 220 17.30 23.52 56.33
CA ARG A 220 17.89 24.85 56.50
C ARG A 220 18.34 25.09 57.94
N GLU A 221 17.48 24.79 58.91
CA GLU A 221 17.77 24.99 60.33
C GLU A 221 18.94 24.13 60.83
N GLN A 222 19.04 22.88 60.35
CA GLN A 222 20.13 21.96 60.66
C GLN A 222 21.36 22.14 59.76
N SER A 223 21.34 23.10 58.82
CA SER A 223 22.41 23.34 57.85
C SER A 223 22.78 22.10 57.01
N ILE A 224 21.77 21.32 56.63
CA ILE A 224 21.92 20.14 55.77
C ILE A 224 21.99 20.58 54.29
N PRO A 225 23.11 20.35 53.58
CA PRO A 225 23.24 20.70 52.17
C PRO A 225 22.58 19.63 51.29
N LEU A 226 21.26 19.75 51.11
CA LEU A 226 20.45 18.82 50.32
C LEU A 226 20.89 18.79 48.85
N ASP A 227 21.00 17.61 48.25
CA ASP A 227 21.44 17.45 46.85
C ASP A 227 20.28 17.41 45.83
N PHE A 228 19.09 16.97 46.26
CA PHE A 228 17.85 16.94 45.47
C PHE A 228 16.62 16.72 46.36
N VAL A 229 15.43 17.01 45.84
CA VAL A 229 14.14 16.69 46.46
C VAL A 229 13.46 15.54 45.72
N THR A 230 12.78 14.65 46.45
CA THR A 230 11.98 13.56 45.88
C THR A 230 10.52 13.60 46.32
N ARG A 231 9.63 13.17 45.43
CA ARG A 231 8.18 13.01 45.65
C ARG A 231 7.60 12.02 44.65
N HIS A 232 6.36 11.59 44.90
CA HIS A 232 5.62 10.70 43.98
C HIS A 232 4.47 11.43 43.29
N HIS A 233 4.02 10.91 42.14
CA HIS A 233 2.94 11.51 41.36
C HIS A 233 1.99 10.46 40.78
N TYR A 234 0.73 10.51 41.19
CA TYR A 234 -0.34 9.66 40.67
C TYR A 234 -1.53 10.53 40.29
N THR A 235 -2.37 10.05 39.38
CA THR A 235 -3.43 10.85 38.73
C THR A 235 -4.81 10.19 38.78
N THR A 236 -5.05 9.33 39.76
CA THR A 236 -6.39 8.77 40.02
C THR A 236 -6.93 9.17 41.38
N GLU A 237 -8.25 9.24 41.49
CA GLU A 237 -8.96 9.31 42.77
C GLU A 237 -8.84 8.00 43.58
N LEU A 238 -9.53 7.93 44.73
CA LEU A 238 -9.62 6.71 45.54
C LEU A 238 -10.27 5.57 44.74
N PRO A 239 -9.58 4.43 44.53
CA PRO A 239 -10.13 3.30 43.80
C PRO A 239 -11.30 2.63 44.53
N GLU A 240 -12.34 2.26 43.77
CA GLU A 240 -13.42 1.38 44.20
C GLU A 240 -12.98 -0.10 44.06
N PRO A 241 -12.96 -0.88 45.16
CA PRO A 241 -12.60 -2.29 45.10
C PRO A 241 -13.76 -3.14 44.54
N VAL A 242 -13.51 -3.85 43.45
CA VAL A 242 -14.45 -4.78 42.82
C VAL A 242 -13.76 -6.12 42.55
N GLY A 243 -14.11 -7.14 43.33
CA GLY A 243 -13.47 -8.45 43.24
C GLY A 243 -11.98 -8.38 43.60
N HIS A 244 -11.11 -8.78 42.68
CA HIS A 244 -9.65 -8.71 42.84
C HIS A 244 -9.04 -7.38 42.36
N TYR A 245 -9.85 -6.47 41.82
CA TYR A 245 -9.39 -5.27 41.12
C TYR A 245 -9.84 -4.00 41.84
N GLY A 246 -9.10 -2.91 41.65
CA GLY A 246 -9.55 -1.57 42.02
C GLY A 246 -9.79 -0.71 40.78
N TYR A 247 -10.91 -0.03 40.72
CA TYR A 247 -11.28 0.86 39.62
C TYR A 247 -11.29 2.30 40.11
N ALA A 248 -10.50 3.17 39.51
CA ALA A 248 -10.38 4.56 39.92
C ALA A 248 -10.73 5.51 38.78
N GLU A 249 -11.34 6.65 39.13
CA GLU A 249 -11.53 7.76 38.19
C GLU A 249 -10.24 8.56 38.05
N LEU A 250 -10.04 9.15 36.87
CA LEU A 250 -8.87 9.98 36.58
C LEU A 250 -9.10 11.40 37.06
N MET A 251 -8.07 11.97 37.68
CA MET A 251 -8.02 13.40 37.99
C MET A 251 -7.88 14.21 36.70
N LYS A 252 -8.29 15.48 36.73
CA LYS A 252 -8.02 16.40 35.62
C LYS A 252 -6.51 16.61 35.50
N ALA A 253 -5.97 16.48 34.29
CA ALA A 253 -4.54 16.59 34.05
C ALA A 253 -3.94 17.91 34.56
N GLU A 254 -4.64 19.04 34.38
CA GLU A 254 -4.15 20.34 34.84
C GLU A 254 -4.07 20.46 36.36
N ASP A 255 -4.94 19.78 37.10
CA ASP A 255 -4.86 19.75 38.57
C ASP A 255 -3.60 18.99 39.02
N GLY A 256 -3.26 17.90 38.31
CA GLY A 256 -2.04 17.12 38.55
C GLY A 256 -0.76 17.92 38.27
N PHE A 257 -0.68 18.62 37.14
CA PHE A 257 0.47 19.47 36.82
C PHE A 257 0.56 20.70 37.71
N ALA A 258 -0.56 21.30 38.11
CA ALA A 258 -0.56 22.40 39.08
C ALA A 258 0.05 21.96 40.42
N ASN A 259 -0.31 20.78 40.93
CA ASN A 259 0.28 20.24 42.16
C ASN A 259 1.80 19.98 42.02
N LEU A 260 2.27 19.49 40.87
CA LEU A 260 3.70 19.36 40.60
C LEU A 260 4.40 20.73 40.63
N HIS A 261 3.81 21.73 39.97
CA HIS A 261 4.37 23.07 39.91
C HIS A 261 4.45 23.73 41.30
N THR A 262 3.48 23.48 42.18
CA THR A 262 3.54 23.96 43.56
C THR A 262 4.77 23.45 44.32
N THR A 263 5.26 22.24 44.03
CA THR A 263 6.53 21.78 44.62
C THR A 263 7.71 22.63 44.17
N ARG A 264 7.79 22.97 42.88
CA ARG A 264 8.82 23.87 42.34
C ARG A 264 8.74 25.25 42.98
N GLU A 265 7.54 25.81 43.12
CA GLU A 265 7.33 27.10 43.79
C GLU A 265 7.77 27.07 45.26
N ILE A 266 7.47 25.99 45.99
CA ILE A 266 7.90 25.81 47.39
C ILE A 266 9.42 25.81 47.46
N ILE A 267 10.11 25.00 46.65
CA ILE A 267 11.57 24.91 46.64
C ILE A 267 12.21 26.26 46.31
N ASP A 268 11.74 26.93 45.27
CA ASP A 268 12.30 28.21 44.82
C ASP A 268 12.00 29.40 45.75
N SER A 269 11.05 29.22 46.68
CA SER A 269 10.79 30.16 47.78
C SER A 269 11.90 30.19 48.84
N PHE A 270 12.75 29.17 48.90
CA PHE A 270 13.97 29.13 49.71
C PHE A 270 15.17 29.52 48.82
N PRO A 271 15.79 30.72 49.00
CA PRO A 271 16.84 31.21 48.13
C PRO A 271 18.05 30.26 47.95
N GLU A 272 18.38 29.49 48.98
CA GLU A 272 19.46 28.50 49.01
C GLU A 272 19.16 27.20 48.26
N TYR A 273 17.88 26.91 48.00
CA TYR A 273 17.42 25.71 47.28
C TYR A 273 16.83 26.03 45.91
N ARG A 274 16.89 27.30 45.46
CA ARG A 274 16.36 27.69 44.16
C ARG A 274 17.00 26.88 43.03
N GLY A 275 16.16 26.29 42.18
CA GLY A 275 16.59 25.45 41.07
C GLY A 275 17.11 24.07 41.49
N LEU A 276 16.94 23.66 42.75
CA LEU A 276 17.32 22.33 43.22
C LEU A 276 16.55 21.26 42.43
N GLU A 277 17.24 20.16 42.09
CA GLU A 277 16.68 19.06 41.30
C GLU A 277 15.47 18.45 42.02
N ILE A 278 14.39 18.20 41.27
CA ILE A 278 13.25 17.40 41.74
C ILE A 278 13.27 16.09 40.96
N HIS A 279 13.29 14.96 41.67
CA HIS A 279 13.09 13.65 41.10
C HIS A 279 11.72 13.11 41.50
N ILE A 280 10.87 12.85 40.50
CA ILE A 280 9.66 12.07 40.71
C ILE A 280 10.07 10.59 40.74
N THR A 281 10.26 10.04 41.94
CA THR A 281 10.81 8.69 42.14
C THR A 281 9.80 7.57 41.91
N GLU A 282 8.50 7.93 41.88
CA GLU A 282 7.41 7.11 41.36
C GLU A 282 6.39 7.96 40.62
N PHE A 283 5.95 7.51 39.45
CA PHE A 283 4.70 7.97 38.86
C PHE A 283 3.98 6.90 38.04
N ASN A 284 2.65 6.95 38.04
CA ASN A 284 1.78 6.24 37.12
C ASN A 284 0.41 6.95 37.06
N THR A 285 -0.58 6.35 36.39
CA THR A 285 -1.98 6.78 36.52
C THR A 285 -2.51 6.43 37.91
N SER A 286 -2.71 5.14 38.19
CA SER A 286 -3.15 4.68 39.52
C SER A 286 -1.99 4.25 40.40
N TYR A 287 -2.19 4.31 41.71
CA TYR A 287 -1.21 3.93 42.75
C TYR A 287 -1.45 2.53 43.34
N ILE A 288 -2.35 1.72 42.76
CA ILE A 288 -2.59 0.35 43.21
C ILE A 288 -2.10 -0.66 42.14
N PRO A 289 -1.46 -1.77 42.53
CA PRO A 289 -0.90 -2.77 41.59
C PRO A 289 -1.93 -3.70 40.95
N ASN A 290 -3.22 -3.38 41.06
CA ASN A 290 -4.34 -4.16 40.54
C ASN A 290 -5.42 -3.27 39.89
N CYS A 291 -5.01 -2.15 39.29
CA CYS A 291 -5.88 -1.26 38.54
C CYS A 291 -5.87 -1.62 37.04
N PRO A 292 -6.94 -2.20 36.48
CA PRO A 292 -6.94 -2.67 35.08
C PRO A 292 -6.62 -1.58 34.05
N LEU A 293 -6.77 -0.30 34.41
CA LEU A 293 -6.37 0.82 33.56
C LEU A 293 -4.93 0.65 33.05
N HIS A 294 -4.00 0.17 33.87
CA HIS A 294 -2.58 0.05 33.53
C HIS A 294 -2.32 -0.76 32.26
N ASP A 295 -3.20 -1.74 31.97
CA ASP A 295 -3.07 -2.68 30.86
C ASP A 295 -3.63 -2.14 29.53
N THR A 296 -4.23 -0.95 29.53
CA THR A 296 -5.02 -0.43 28.40
C THR A 296 -4.28 0.57 27.50
N ASN A 297 -4.73 0.71 26.25
CA ASN A 297 -4.30 1.78 25.34
C ASN A 297 -4.62 3.18 25.88
N ARG A 298 -5.69 3.31 26.66
CA ARG A 298 -6.03 4.56 27.37
C ARG A 298 -4.89 5.00 28.29
N ASN A 299 -4.27 4.07 29.04
CA ASN A 299 -3.11 4.38 29.87
C ASN A 299 -1.91 4.83 29.03
N ALA A 300 -1.67 4.23 27.87
CA ALA A 300 -0.60 4.66 26.96
C ALA A 300 -0.76 6.11 26.50
N ALA A 301 -1.97 6.51 26.08
CA ALA A 301 -2.27 7.88 25.67
C ALA A 301 -2.17 8.89 26.84
N LEU A 302 -2.62 8.51 28.04
CA LEU A 302 -2.49 9.33 29.26
C LEU A 302 -1.02 9.56 29.61
N ILE A 303 -0.22 8.49 29.60
CA ILE A 303 1.21 8.57 29.91
C ILE A 303 1.97 9.35 28.84
N ALA A 304 1.56 9.30 27.56
CA ALA A 304 2.15 10.16 26.52
C ALA A 304 1.99 11.66 26.84
N ARG A 305 0.82 12.07 27.35
CA ARG A 305 0.61 13.46 27.84
C ARG A 305 1.47 13.78 29.06
N GLN A 306 1.64 12.82 29.97
CA GLN A 306 2.54 13.00 31.13
C GLN A 306 3.99 13.20 30.67
N LEU A 307 4.50 12.33 29.80
CA LEU A 307 5.86 12.39 29.28
C LEU A 307 6.16 13.68 28.50
N SER A 308 5.16 14.34 27.90
CA SER A 308 5.35 15.61 27.19
C SER A 308 5.54 16.83 28.10
N ARG A 309 5.20 16.72 29.40
CA ARG A 309 5.17 17.83 30.36
C ARG A 309 5.89 17.58 31.68
N LEU A 310 6.13 16.33 32.09
CA LEU A 310 6.78 16.04 33.39
C LEU A 310 8.18 16.69 33.52
N GLY A 311 8.88 16.94 32.41
CA GLY A 311 10.17 17.62 32.41
C GLY A 311 10.11 19.15 32.59
N GLU A 312 8.92 19.76 32.71
CA GLU A 312 8.78 21.21 32.91
C GLU A 312 9.33 21.65 34.28
N ASP A 313 9.04 20.91 35.34
CA ASP A 313 9.46 21.23 36.72
C ASP A 313 10.48 20.23 37.31
N ASN A 314 10.63 19.06 36.68
CA ASN A 314 11.32 17.91 37.26
C ASN A 314 12.55 17.48 36.44
N GLU A 315 13.64 17.18 37.15
CA GLU A 315 14.90 16.70 36.55
C GLU A 315 14.76 15.25 36.07
N SER A 316 13.95 14.46 36.76
CA SER A 316 13.60 13.11 36.32
C SER A 316 12.24 12.66 36.80
N TYR A 317 11.73 11.63 36.15
CA TYR A 317 10.49 10.95 36.51
C TYR A 317 10.63 9.45 36.24
N SER A 318 10.28 8.65 37.24
CA SER A 318 10.47 7.19 37.26
C SER A 318 9.12 6.49 37.21
N TYR A 319 8.81 5.86 36.08
CA TYR A 319 7.54 5.18 35.92
C TYR A 319 7.50 3.97 36.83
N TRP A 320 6.47 3.89 37.67
CA TRP A 320 6.26 2.76 38.56
C TRP A 320 5.33 1.79 37.84
N THR A 321 5.81 0.74 37.13
CA THR A 321 7.17 0.15 37.13
C THR A 321 7.57 -0.40 35.75
N PHE A 322 8.79 -0.95 35.61
CA PHE A 322 9.21 -1.56 34.33
C PHE A 322 8.46 -2.86 33.98
N GLY A 323 8.00 -3.63 34.97
CA GLY A 323 7.45 -4.97 34.77
C GLY A 323 6.57 -5.45 35.92
N ASP A 324 5.69 -6.39 35.61
CA ASP A 324 4.66 -6.91 36.52
C ASP A 324 5.17 -7.96 37.52
N VAL A 325 6.48 -8.26 37.55
CA VAL A 325 7.07 -9.03 38.65
C VAL A 325 7.03 -8.17 39.92
N PHE A 326 5.92 -8.29 40.64
CA PHE A 326 5.52 -7.39 41.72
C PHE A 326 4.71 -8.15 42.78
N GLU A 327 4.83 -7.77 44.06
CA GLU A 327 4.25 -8.56 45.17
C GLU A 327 3.65 -7.71 46.31
N GLU A 328 3.37 -6.42 46.14
CA GLU A 328 2.82 -5.62 47.25
C GLU A 328 1.46 -6.13 47.76
N GLN A 329 0.62 -6.62 46.86
CA GLN A 329 -0.67 -7.27 47.17
C GLN A 329 -0.62 -8.80 47.00
N GLY A 330 0.58 -9.39 46.97
CA GLY A 330 0.78 -10.81 46.71
C GLY A 330 1.03 -11.12 45.24
N VAL A 331 1.11 -12.42 44.92
CA VAL A 331 1.43 -12.91 43.57
C VAL A 331 0.20 -12.75 42.65
N PRO A 332 0.36 -12.18 41.44
CA PRO A 332 -0.74 -12.05 40.47
C PRO A 332 -1.33 -13.39 40.01
N PHE A 333 -2.62 -13.38 39.66
CA PHE A 333 -3.36 -14.57 39.21
C PHE A 333 -3.40 -14.76 37.69
N THR A 334 -3.20 -13.67 36.94
CA THR A 334 -3.38 -13.60 35.49
C THR A 334 -2.29 -12.70 34.88
N PRO A 335 -1.90 -12.89 33.61
CA PRO A 335 -0.88 -12.05 32.98
C PRO A 335 -1.28 -10.57 32.98
N PHE A 336 -2.55 -10.28 32.67
CA PHE A 336 -3.14 -8.96 32.80
C PHE A 336 -4.00 -8.92 34.05
N HIS A 337 -3.59 -8.09 35.02
CA HIS A 337 -4.23 -8.00 36.32
C HIS A 337 -4.28 -6.56 36.85
N GLY A 338 -3.99 -5.58 36.01
CA GLY A 338 -3.82 -4.18 36.42
C GLY A 338 -2.49 -3.90 37.10
N GLY A 339 -1.48 -4.74 36.87
CA GLY A 339 -0.12 -4.53 37.36
C GLY A 339 0.49 -3.23 36.86
N PHE A 340 1.40 -2.66 37.65
CA PHE A 340 2.06 -1.39 37.33
C PHE A 340 2.95 -1.42 36.09
N GLY A 341 3.41 -2.59 35.68
CA GLY A 341 4.53 -2.77 34.77
C GLY A 341 4.26 -2.27 33.36
N LEU A 342 5.31 -1.77 32.70
CA LEU A 342 5.32 -1.63 31.23
C LEU A 342 5.23 -2.98 30.52
N VAL A 343 5.66 -4.06 31.19
CA VAL A 343 5.69 -5.43 30.66
C VAL A 343 4.89 -6.36 31.57
N ALA A 344 3.90 -7.05 31.02
CA ALA A 344 3.13 -8.08 31.70
C ALA A 344 3.90 -9.41 31.79
N ASP A 345 3.41 -10.34 32.61
CA ASP A 345 3.96 -11.69 32.72
C ASP A 345 4.07 -12.39 31.36
N GLY A 346 5.11 -13.20 31.17
CA GLY A 346 5.43 -13.82 29.89
C GLY A 346 6.16 -12.90 28.91
N CYS A 347 6.75 -11.80 29.41
CA CYS A 347 7.44 -10.77 28.62
C CYS A 347 6.54 -10.16 27.52
N ILE A 348 5.32 -9.77 27.88
CA ILE A 348 4.37 -9.13 26.95
C ILE A 348 4.38 -7.61 27.17
N PRO A 349 4.94 -6.79 26.25
CA PRO A 349 4.81 -5.34 26.29
C PRO A 349 3.35 -4.89 26.39
N LYS A 350 3.03 -4.03 27.35
CA LYS A 350 1.73 -3.34 27.41
C LYS A 350 1.74 -2.12 26.48
N PRO A 351 0.58 -1.55 26.10
CA PRO A 351 0.54 -0.35 25.27
C PRO A 351 1.45 0.80 25.78
N THR A 352 1.51 1.01 27.10
CA THR A 352 2.34 2.06 27.73
C THR A 352 3.85 1.88 27.53
N PHE A 353 4.34 0.65 27.35
CA PHE A 353 5.73 0.39 26.95
C PHE A 353 6.12 1.20 25.72
N TRP A 354 5.21 1.27 24.74
CA TRP A 354 5.44 1.97 23.49
C TRP A 354 5.37 3.48 23.62
N SER A 355 4.65 4.03 24.60
CA SER A 355 4.76 5.45 24.95
C SER A 355 6.21 5.80 25.32
N PHE A 356 6.86 5.02 26.18
CA PHE A 356 8.27 5.23 26.52
C PHE A 356 9.20 5.01 25.32
N ALA A 357 9.01 3.93 24.57
CA ALA A 357 9.83 3.62 23.40
C ALA A 357 9.75 4.73 22.35
N PHE A 358 8.57 5.27 22.08
CA PHE A 358 8.37 6.35 21.11
C PHE A 358 8.99 7.67 21.57
N PHE A 359 8.82 8.05 22.85
CA PHE A 359 9.47 9.23 23.41
C PHE A 359 11.00 9.08 23.45
N LYS A 360 11.52 7.86 23.65
CA LYS A 360 12.95 7.57 23.50
C LYS A 360 13.43 7.80 22.07
N LYS A 361 12.66 7.41 21.05
CA LYS A 361 12.99 7.68 19.63
C LYS A 361 13.16 9.17 19.31
N LEU A 362 12.50 10.06 20.06
CA LEU A 362 12.64 11.51 19.89
C LEU A 362 14.02 12.05 20.33
N LYS A 363 14.73 11.34 21.22
CA LYS A 363 16.04 11.77 21.76
C LYS A 363 17.23 10.93 21.29
N GLU A 364 17.01 9.87 20.52
CA GLU A 364 18.10 9.02 19.98
C GLU A 364 19.09 9.77 19.08
N LYS A 365 18.61 10.83 18.42
CA LYS A 365 19.41 11.68 17.54
C LYS A 365 19.37 13.13 18.04
N PRO A 366 20.46 13.89 17.90
CA PRO A 366 20.46 15.33 18.13
C PRO A 366 19.39 16.02 17.30
N GLY A 367 18.64 16.91 17.94
CA GLY A 367 17.54 17.64 17.32
C GLY A 367 16.97 18.67 18.27
N ARG A 368 16.02 19.46 17.77
CA ARG A 368 15.28 20.45 18.56
C ARG A 368 13.78 20.25 18.43
N CYS A 369 13.04 20.59 19.47
CA CYS A 369 11.58 20.58 19.43
C CYS A 369 11.09 21.76 18.56
N VAL A 370 10.23 21.46 17.59
CA VAL A 370 9.68 22.43 16.65
C VAL A 370 8.17 22.58 16.76
N HIS A 371 7.50 21.64 17.43
CA HIS A 371 6.07 21.69 17.71
C HIS A 371 5.77 20.93 19.00
N ARG A 372 4.95 21.53 19.87
CA ARG A 372 4.39 20.87 21.05
C ARG A 372 3.03 21.48 21.34
N ASP A 373 2.04 20.64 21.54
CA ASP A 373 0.70 21.01 22.05
C ASP A 373 0.18 19.90 22.99
N ASP A 374 -1.10 19.98 23.36
CA ASP A 374 -1.72 19.04 24.30
C ASP A 374 -1.80 17.59 23.79
N ASN A 375 -1.58 17.37 22.49
CA ASN A 375 -1.73 16.08 21.82
C ASN A 375 -0.49 15.64 21.04
N SER A 376 0.55 16.45 20.96
CA SER A 376 1.69 16.13 20.09
C SER A 376 3.00 16.78 20.52
N VAL A 377 4.10 16.10 20.19
CA VAL A 377 5.47 16.62 20.25
C VAL A 377 6.18 16.26 18.95
N VAL A 378 6.89 17.22 18.34
CA VAL A 378 7.68 16.99 17.12
C VAL A 378 9.08 17.57 17.26
N MET A 379 10.07 16.73 16.98
CA MET A 379 11.48 17.05 16.90
C MET A 379 11.92 17.17 15.45
N ARG A 380 12.70 18.21 15.13
CA ARG A 380 13.49 18.30 13.91
C ARG A 380 14.92 17.88 14.21
N LEU A 381 15.40 16.88 13.49
CA LEU A 381 16.75 16.34 13.64
C LEU A 381 17.76 17.14 12.81
N GLU A 382 19.04 16.99 13.15
CA GLU A 382 20.14 17.65 12.42
C GLU A 382 20.26 17.21 10.94
N ASP A 383 19.82 15.98 10.63
CA ASP A 383 19.80 15.44 9.25
C ASP A 383 18.62 15.96 8.40
N GLY A 384 17.81 16.87 8.95
CA GLY A 384 16.64 17.46 8.28
C GLY A 384 15.37 16.60 8.34
N SER A 385 15.43 15.40 8.91
CA SER A 385 14.24 14.59 9.17
C SER A 385 13.46 15.09 10.38
N TYR A 386 12.20 14.67 10.48
CA TYR A 386 11.33 14.98 11.61
C TYR A 386 10.88 13.69 12.28
N ARG A 387 10.74 13.72 13.60
CA ARG A 387 10.15 12.64 14.40
C ARG A 387 9.13 13.24 15.34
N GLY A 388 7.98 12.60 15.50
CA GLY A 388 6.98 13.06 16.44
C GLY A 388 6.18 11.94 17.05
N VAL A 389 5.49 12.29 18.13
CA VAL A 389 4.52 11.43 18.81
C VAL A 389 3.24 12.24 18.93
N VAL A 390 2.12 11.63 18.53
CA VAL A 390 0.78 12.21 18.61
C VAL A 390 -0.12 11.25 19.37
N TRP A 391 -0.95 11.75 20.28
CA TRP A 391 -1.89 10.95 21.06
C TRP A 391 -3.29 11.59 21.09
N ASN A 392 -4.31 10.74 21.14
CA ASN A 392 -5.71 11.15 21.26
C ASN A 392 -6.26 10.61 22.58
N MET A 393 -6.17 11.41 23.64
CA MET A 393 -6.75 11.04 24.93
C MET A 393 -8.20 11.50 24.99
N ALA A 394 -9.10 10.60 25.36
CA ALA A 394 -10.48 10.93 25.68
C ALA A 394 -10.80 10.68 27.16
N ASP A 395 -11.40 11.68 27.82
CA ASP A 395 -11.88 11.57 29.20
C ASP A 395 -13.04 10.57 29.32
N HIS A 396 -13.88 10.49 28.28
CA HIS A 396 -15.00 9.55 28.13
C HIS A 396 -15.05 9.04 26.69
N ARG A 397 -15.52 7.80 26.47
CA ARG A 397 -15.70 7.26 25.12
C ARG A 397 -16.67 8.15 24.33
N SER A 398 -16.09 8.90 23.41
CA SER A 398 -16.75 9.82 22.50
C SER A 398 -16.82 9.23 21.09
N GLY A 399 -15.99 8.21 20.78
CA GLY A 399 -15.81 7.69 19.43
C GLY A 399 -15.21 8.72 18.49
N TYR A 400 -14.51 9.72 19.03
CA TYR A 400 -13.96 10.83 18.28
C TYR A 400 -12.51 10.53 17.88
N ASP A 401 -12.34 10.29 16.59
CA ASP A 401 -11.03 10.18 15.95
C ASP A 401 -10.70 11.50 15.25
N PHE A 402 -9.41 11.83 15.14
CA PHE A 402 -8.98 12.98 14.34
C PHE A 402 -7.89 12.61 13.36
N ARG A 403 -7.83 13.37 12.27
CA ARG A 403 -6.79 13.21 11.25
C ARG A 403 -5.69 14.24 11.46
N VAL A 404 -4.44 13.79 11.48
CA VAL A 404 -3.27 14.67 11.47
C VAL A 404 -2.81 14.83 10.03
N THR A 405 -2.69 16.09 9.59
CA THR A 405 -2.03 16.45 8.33
C THR A 405 -0.73 17.18 8.66
N LEU A 406 0.39 16.57 8.30
CA LEU A 406 1.71 17.19 8.34
C LEU A 406 1.89 18.04 7.08
N GLU A 407 2.13 19.35 7.23
CA GLU A 407 2.48 20.24 6.12
C GLU A 407 3.97 20.59 6.21
N MET A 408 4.76 20.23 5.19
CA MET A 408 6.20 20.50 5.17
C MET A 408 6.49 21.78 4.38
N ALA A 409 7.20 22.72 5.00
CA ALA A 409 7.54 24.01 4.39
C ALA A 409 8.64 23.90 3.32
N GLU A 410 9.48 22.87 3.37
CA GLU A 410 10.54 22.63 2.39
C GLU A 410 10.02 21.76 1.23
N GLY A 411 10.19 22.23 -0.01
CA GLY A 411 9.78 21.52 -1.21
C GLY A 411 10.62 20.27 -1.46
N GLY A 412 10.00 19.09 -1.48
CA GLY A 412 10.69 17.83 -1.72
C GLY A 412 9.74 16.64 -1.88
N GLU A 413 10.29 15.45 -2.06
CA GLU A 413 9.57 14.18 -1.86
C GLU A 413 10.19 13.47 -0.66
N GLY A 414 9.42 12.64 0.03
CA GLY A 414 9.87 11.96 1.23
C GLY A 414 8.98 10.80 1.63
N CYS A 415 9.43 10.06 2.64
CA CYS A 415 8.71 8.94 3.22
C CYS A 415 8.18 9.34 4.60
N LEU A 416 6.87 9.23 4.80
CA LEU A 416 6.27 9.17 6.12
C LEU A 416 6.27 7.70 6.57
N LEU A 417 6.75 7.45 7.77
CA LEU A 417 6.59 6.18 8.48
C LEU A 417 5.79 6.46 9.74
N THR A 418 4.78 5.64 10.03
CA THR A 418 4.02 5.70 11.29
C THR A 418 4.09 4.36 12.01
N ARG A 419 4.00 4.41 13.35
CA ARG A 419 3.82 3.27 14.25
C ARG A 419 2.66 3.56 15.19
N THR A 420 1.61 2.75 15.11
CA THR A 420 0.34 2.99 15.78
C THR A 420 0.11 2.01 16.93
N VAL A 421 -0.38 2.54 18.05
CA VAL A 421 -0.84 1.82 19.25
C VAL A 421 -2.23 2.35 19.58
N ASP A 422 -3.27 1.53 19.40
CA ASP A 422 -4.68 1.89 19.59
C ASP A 422 -5.51 0.64 19.94
N GLU A 423 -6.84 0.77 20.01
CA GLU A 423 -7.71 -0.35 20.38
C GLU A 423 -7.70 -1.49 19.35
N SER A 424 -7.28 -1.23 18.10
CA SER A 424 -7.22 -2.22 17.01
C SER A 424 -5.81 -2.75 16.73
N HIS A 425 -4.76 -2.07 17.19
CA HIS A 425 -3.35 -2.40 17.00
C HIS A 425 -2.54 -2.27 18.29
N CYS A 426 -1.66 -3.22 18.59
CA CYS A 426 -0.86 -3.20 19.83
C CYS A 426 -1.75 -3.23 21.10
N ASN A 427 -2.76 -4.10 21.12
CA ASN A 427 -3.69 -4.28 22.24
C ASN A 427 -3.70 -5.75 22.68
N PRO A 428 -2.64 -6.22 23.36
CA PRO A 428 -2.56 -7.62 23.79
C PRO A 428 -3.59 -7.94 24.88
N LEU A 429 -4.04 -6.96 25.66
CA LEU A 429 -5.13 -7.12 26.61
C LEU A 429 -6.42 -7.54 25.91
N LYS A 430 -6.77 -6.88 24.80
CA LYS A 430 -7.94 -7.26 23.98
C LYS A 430 -7.81 -8.68 23.43
N VAL A 431 -6.63 -9.06 22.92
CA VAL A 431 -6.40 -10.43 22.43
C VAL A 431 -6.53 -11.45 23.56
N TRP A 432 -6.01 -11.15 24.75
CA TRP A 432 -6.17 -12.00 25.94
C TRP A 432 -7.66 -12.15 26.33
N HIS A 433 -8.44 -11.07 26.30
CA HIS A 433 -9.89 -11.15 26.49
C HIS A 433 -10.57 -12.02 25.42
N ASP A 434 -10.22 -11.84 24.15
CA ASP A 434 -10.82 -12.59 23.03
C ASP A 434 -10.46 -14.10 23.07
N LEU A 435 -9.33 -14.46 23.69
CA LEU A 435 -8.92 -15.85 23.98
C LEU A 435 -9.70 -16.46 25.17
N GLY A 436 -10.52 -15.68 25.87
CA GLY A 436 -11.27 -16.13 27.04
C GLY A 436 -10.51 -15.97 28.36
N GLU A 437 -9.61 -14.98 28.44
CA GLU A 437 -8.92 -14.56 29.67
C GLU A 437 -8.12 -15.68 30.36
N PRO A 438 -7.26 -16.44 29.63
CA PRO A 438 -6.52 -17.54 30.23
C PRO A 438 -5.62 -17.06 31.37
N ALA A 439 -5.84 -17.61 32.57
CA ALA A 439 -5.03 -17.27 33.74
C ALA A 439 -3.59 -17.78 33.65
N ASN A 440 -3.37 -18.86 32.90
CA ASN A 440 -2.05 -19.42 32.64
C ASN A 440 -1.96 -19.75 31.14
N PRO A 441 -1.60 -18.76 30.29
CA PRO A 441 -1.52 -18.98 28.85
C PRO A 441 -0.51 -20.08 28.49
N THR A 442 -0.84 -20.86 27.47
CA THR A 442 0.10 -21.77 26.81
C THR A 442 1.22 -20.99 26.12
N GLU A 443 2.29 -21.68 25.72
CA GLU A 443 3.39 -21.05 24.97
C GLU A 443 2.92 -20.44 23.64
N GLU A 444 1.95 -21.07 22.96
CA GLU A 444 1.38 -20.56 21.71
C GLU A 444 0.53 -19.30 21.95
N GLU A 445 -0.33 -19.31 22.97
CA GLU A 445 -1.11 -18.13 23.37
C GLU A 445 -0.18 -16.99 23.79
N ASN A 446 0.88 -17.26 24.56
CA ASN A 446 1.84 -16.24 24.96
C ASN A 446 2.57 -15.63 23.75
N ARG A 447 2.99 -16.43 22.76
CA ARG A 447 3.56 -15.91 21.50
C ARG A 447 2.57 -15.05 20.72
N LEU A 448 1.28 -15.41 20.72
CA LEU A 448 0.23 -14.61 20.09
C LEU A 448 0.06 -13.27 20.81
N LEU A 449 0.05 -13.26 22.15
CA LEU A 449 -0.03 -12.03 22.95
C LEU A 449 1.20 -11.13 22.72
N GLN A 450 2.40 -11.72 22.66
CA GLN A 450 3.62 -11.00 22.29
C GLN A 450 3.54 -10.41 20.87
N ALA A 451 3.05 -11.17 19.88
CA ALA A 451 2.86 -10.67 18.52
C ALA A 451 1.82 -9.53 18.46
N ALA A 452 0.75 -9.64 19.24
CA ALA A 452 -0.31 -8.64 19.38
C ALA A 452 0.15 -7.38 20.13
N SER A 453 1.30 -7.41 20.80
CA SER A 453 1.90 -6.29 21.53
C SER A 453 2.83 -5.41 20.68
N VAL A 454 2.89 -5.63 19.36
CA VAL A 454 3.77 -4.86 18.45
C VAL A 454 2.97 -3.75 17.74
N PRO A 455 3.48 -2.51 17.67
CA PRO A 455 2.82 -1.41 16.97
C PRO A 455 2.68 -1.66 15.47
N PHE A 456 1.52 -1.29 14.93
CA PHE A 456 1.27 -1.39 13.49
C PHE A 456 2.11 -0.37 12.73
N THR A 457 2.94 -0.83 11.79
CA THR A 457 3.81 0.03 10.99
C THR A 457 3.21 0.30 9.62
N HIS A 458 3.08 1.58 9.26
CA HIS A 458 2.65 2.01 7.94
C HIS A 458 3.67 2.97 7.31
N THR A 459 3.76 2.97 5.98
CA THR A 459 4.62 3.90 5.24
C THR A 459 3.88 4.50 4.05
N GLU A 460 4.01 5.81 3.88
CA GLU A 460 3.45 6.56 2.76
C GLU A 460 4.54 7.38 2.07
N ARG A 461 4.52 7.41 0.74
CA ARG A 461 5.36 8.30 -0.05
C ARG A 461 4.60 9.59 -0.35
N ALA A 462 5.05 10.71 0.21
CA ALA A 462 4.48 12.01 -0.08
C ALA A 462 5.33 12.78 -1.10
N VAL A 463 4.67 13.33 -2.11
CA VAL A 463 5.28 14.10 -3.20
C VAL A 463 4.79 15.55 -3.17
N CYS A 464 5.66 16.47 -3.58
CA CYS A 464 5.31 17.88 -3.66
C CYS A 464 4.18 18.11 -4.68
N ARG A 465 3.07 18.71 -4.21
CA ARG A 465 1.96 19.18 -5.04
C ARG A 465 1.74 20.66 -4.75
N ASN A 466 1.71 21.50 -5.79
CA ASN A 466 1.54 22.96 -5.67
C ASN A 466 2.56 23.65 -4.73
N GLY A 467 3.80 23.14 -4.67
CA GLY A 467 4.86 23.70 -3.83
C GLY A 467 4.80 23.32 -2.36
N ARG A 468 3.87 22.44 -1.95
CA ARG A 468 3.78 21.89 -0.59
C ARG A 468 3.82 20.37 -0.63
N VAL A 469 4.38 19.79 0.41
CA VAL A 469 4.31 18.35 0.65
C VAL A 469 3.40 18.17 1.85
N SER A 470 2.39 17.30 1.72
CA SER A 470 1.50 16.95 2.81
C SER A 470 1.41 15.44 2.92
N ALA A 471 1.43 14.93 4.14
CA ALA A 471 1.19 13.53 4.47
C ALA A 471 0.33 13.48 5.71
N GLY A 472 -0.49 12.44 5.89
CA GLY A 472 -1.39 12.42 7.04
C GLY A 472 -1.76 11.02 7.49
N PHE A 473 -2.18 10.95 8.75
CA PHE A 473 -2.55 9.71 9.42
C PHE A 473 -3.68 9.99 10.42
N SER A 474 -4.47 8.97 10.72
CA SER A 474 -5.52 9.06 11.73
C SER A 474 -4.96 8.70 13.10
N VAL A 475 -5.52 9.31 14.15
CA VAL A 475 -5.27 8.94 15.54
C VAL A 475 -6.62 8.61 16.17
N GLU A 476 -6.87 7.33 16.35
CA GLU A 476 -8.11 6.83 16.97
C GLU A 476 -8.21 7.25 18.43
N GLU A 477 -9.41 7.26 18.99
CA GLU A 477 -9.63 7.46 20.43
C GLU A 477 -8.76 6.52 21.28
N ASN A 478 -8.05 7.07 22.28
CA ASN A 478 -7.03 6.40 23.09
C ASN A 478 -5.81 5.88 22.28
N GLY A 479 -5.68 6.32 21.04
CA GLY A 479 -4.58 5.99 20.14
C GLY A 479 -3.35 6.86 20.37
N LEU A 480 -2.20 6.27 20.05
CA LEU A 480 -0.87 6.84 20.09
C LEU A 480 -0.15 6.49 18.77
N VAL A 481 0.36 7.50 18.08
CA VAL A 481 1.10 7.34 16.83
C VAL A 481 2.47 7.99 16.93
N TYR A 482 3.52 7.20 16.77
CA TYR A 482 4.85 7.71 16.46
C TYR A 482 4.98 7.88 14.95
N PHE A 483 5.60 8.97 14.49
CA PHE A 483 5.92 9.16 13.09
C PHE A 483 7.36 9.60 12.85
N GLU A 484 7.88 9.25 11.68
CA GLU A 484 9.16 9.70 11.15
C GLU A 484 8.95 10.20 9.71
N TRP A 485 9.30 11.44 9.44
CA TRP A 485 9.34 12.01 8.09
C TRP A 485 10.79 12.09 7.62
N LYS A 486 11.11 11.35 6.56
CA LYS A 486 12.43 11.34 5.91
C LYS A 486 12.37 12.05 4.56
N PRO A 487 12.98 13.23 4.40
CA PRO A 487 13.15 13.83 3.08
C PRO A 487 14.14 13.00 2.26
N GLY A 488 13.90 12.89 0.95
CA GLY A 488 14.86 12.24 0.06
C GLY A 488 14.20 11.62 -1.15
N LYS A 489 14.90 11.58 -2.29
CA LYS A 489 14.37 11.07 -3.55
C LYS A 489 14.42 9.54 -3.65
N VAL A 490 13.49 8.94 -4.38
CA VAL A 490 13.62 7.52 -4.74
C VAL A 490 14.71 7.41 -5.80
N HIS A 491 15.77 6.69 -5.46
CA HIS A 491 16.72 6.23 -6.46
C HIS A 491 16.21 4.89 -6.98
N SER A 492 15.68 4.89 -8.20
CA SER A 492 15.30 3.62 -8.83
C SER A 492 16.55 2.76 -8.97
N ASP A 493 16.54 1.57 -8.38
CA ASP A 493 17.46 0.52 -8.80
C ASP A 493 17.28 0.28 -10.32
N ARG A 494 18.35 -0.09 -11.03
CA ARG A 494 18.40 -0.19 -12.50
C ARG A 494 17.50 -1.32 -13.01
N GLY A 495 16.19 -1.10 -12.98
CA GLY A 495 15.17 -2.02 -13.48
C GLY A 495 14.12 -2.48 -12.47
N TYR A 496 14.27 -2.20 -11.16
CA TYR A 496 13.25 -2.56 -10.17
C TYR A 496 12.14 -1.52 -10.10
N SER A 497 10.89 -1.94 -10.25
CA SER A 497 9.70 -1.11 -10.07
C SER A 497 8.69 -1.84 -9.19
N TYR A 498 8.56 -1.37 -7.95
CA TYR A 498 7.56 -1.87 -6.99
C TYR A 498 6.14 -1.78 -7.55
N LEU A 499 5.78 -0.65 -8.18
CA LEU A 499 4.46 -0.45 -8.80
C LEU A 499 4.15 -1.46 -9.91
N ARG A 500 5.16 -1.91 -10.67
CA ARG A 500 4.97 -2.99 -11.66
C ARG A 500 4.78 -4.36 -11.02
N THR A 501 5.23 -4.53 -9.77
CA THR A 501 5.20 -5.81 -9.06
C THR A 501 3.90 -5.98 -8.26
N GLU A 502 3.27 -4.89 -7.80
CA GLU A 502 2.09 -4.92 -6.93
C GLU A 502 0.74 -4.57 -7.58
N GLN A 503 0.68 -4.34 -8.89
CA GLN A 503 -0.61 -4.19 -9.56
C GLN A 503 -1.38 -5.53 -9.55
N TYR A 504 -2.32 -5.70 -8.61
CA TYR A 504 -3.52 -6.47 -8.92
C TYR A 504 -4.21 -5.73 -10.06
N PRO A 505 -4.31 -6.31 -11.26
CA PRO A 505 -4.85 -5.57 -12.40
C PRO A 505 -6.28 -5.17 -12.05
N GLY A 506 -6.57 -3.86 -12.04
CA GLY A 506 -7.96 -3.38 -12.06
C GLY A 506 -8.74 -4.15 -13.13
N ILE A 507 -10.05 -4.33 -12.94
CA ILE A 507 -10.87 -5.13 -13.88
C ILE A 507 -10.67 -4.61 -15.31
N ASN A 508 -10.58 -3.29 -15.46
CA ASN A 508 -10.37 -2.63 -16.72
C ASN A 508 -8.92 -2.19 -16.96
N PRO A 509 -8.44 -2.24 -18.21
CA PRO A 509 -9.13 -2.85 -19.37
C PRO A 509 -9.09 -4.39 -19.33
N ILE A 510 -10.12 -5.04 -19.88
CA ILE A 510 -10.32 -6.50 -19.77
C ILE A 510 -9.44 -7.34 -20.71
N THR A 511 -8.90 -6.77 -21.80
CA THR A 511 -7.97 -7.50 -22.70
C THR A 511 -6.59 -6.86 -22.84
N ARG A 512 -6.46 -5.55 -22.58
CA ARG A 512 -5.25 -4.73 -22.86
C ARG A 512 -4.80 -4.72 -24.33
N LEU A 513 -5.66 -5.16 -25.25
CA LEU A 513 -5.36 -5.37 -26.67
C LEU A 513 -6.40 -4.67 -27.55
N ASP A 514 -6.03 -4.39 -28.80
CA ASP A 514 -6.93 -3.83 -29.82
C ASP A 514 -8.04 -4.81 -30.21
N TYR A 515 -9.23 -4.58 -29.68
CA TYR A 515 -10.47 -5.24 -30.07
C TYR A 515 -11.53 -4.16 -30.30
N PRO A 516 -11.57 -3.58 -31.51
CA PRO A 516 -12.52 -2.52 -31.86
C PRO A 516 -13.94 -3.06 -32.08
N ASP A 517 -14.91 -2.16 -31.92
CA ASP A 517 -16.33 -2.34 -32.29
C ASP A 517 -16.93 -3.66 -31.78
N VAL A 518 -16.87 -3.86 -30.46
CA VAL A 518 -17.23 -5.11 -29.82
C VAL A 518 -18.74 -5.28 -29.64
N ASP A 519 -19.26 -6.47 -29.90
CA ASP A 519 -20.62 -6.85 -29.50
C ASP A 519 -20.56 -8.12 -28.65
N VAL A 520 -21.40 -8.20 -27.62
CA VAL A 520 -21.34 -9.26 -26.60
C VAL A 520 -22.71 -9.91 -26.42
N ILE A 521 -22.71 -11.24 -26.31
CA ILE A 521 -23.88 -12.03 -25.93
C ILE A 521 -23.53 -13.04 -24.86
N ARG A 522 -24.56 -13.54 -24.18
CA ARG A 522 -24.47 -14.74 -23.33
C ARG A 522 -25.32 -15.85 -23.94
N VAL A 523 -24.77 -17.05 -24.03
CA VAL A 523 -25.51 -18.27 -24.32
C VAL A 523 -25.31 -19.21 -23.14
N GLU A 524 -26.39 -19.51 -22.43
CA GLU A 524 -26.36 -20.26 -21.18
C GLU A 524 -25.42 -19.63 -20.14
N ASP A 525 -24.31 -20.29 -19.80
CA ASP A 525 -23.31 -19.87 -18.81
C ASP A 525 -22.07 -19.20 -19.43
N THR A 526 -22.05 -19.02 -20.75
CA THR A 526 -20.85 -18.61 -21.50
C THR A 526 -21.07 -17.27 -22.21
N TYR A 527 -20.09 -16.39 -22.11
CA TYR A 527 -20.08 -15.08 -22.78
C TYR A 527 -19.24 -15.14 -24.05
N TYR A 528 -19.74 -14.55 -25.13
CA TYR A 528 -19.05 -14.44 -26.41
C TYR A 528 -18.97 -12.98 -26.84
N MET A 529 -17.79 -12.54 -27.26
CA MET A 529 -17.53 -11.20 -27.76
C MET A 529 -16.99 -11.28 -29.19
N VAL A 530 -17.69 -10.68 -30.14
CA VAL A 530 -17.18 -10.50 -31.51
C VAL A 530 -16.46 -9.16 -31.62
N SER A 531 -15.42 -9.09 -32.43
CA SER A 531 -14.71 -7.83 -32.71
C SER A 531 -14.35 -7.69 -34.18
N THR A 532 -14.30 -6.45 -34.64
CA THR A 532 -13.87 -6.08 -35.98
C THR A 532 -12.40 -6.46 -36.23
N THR A 533 -12.12 -7.11 -37.36
CA THR A 533 -10.74 -7.45 -37.79
C THR A 533 -10.24 -6.64 -38.99
N MET A 534 -11.07 -5.77 -39.58
CA MET A 534 -10.73 -4.94 -40.74
C MET A 534 -10.20 -5.80 -41.91
N HIS A 535 -8.91 -5.67 -42.23
CA HIS A 535 -8.19 -6.30 -43.33
C HIS A 535 -7.39 -7.54 -42.90
N PHE A 536 -7.30 -7.81 -41.59
CA PHE A 536 -6.58 -8.97 -41.07
C PHE A 536 -7.34 -10.27 -41.34
N MET A 537 -6.58 -11.30 -41.72
CA MET A 537 -7.10 -12.62 -42.11
C MET A 537 -6.37 -13.73 -41.31
N PRO A 538 -7.03 -14.80 -40.84
CA PRO A 538 -8.47 -15.01 -40.82
C PRO A 538 -9.20 -13.90 -40.03
N GLY A 539 -10.47 -13.64 -40.34
CA GLY A 539 -11.20 -12.47 -39.87
C GLY A 539 -12.49 -12.78 -39.10
N CYS A 540 -13.07 -11.74 -38.52
CA CYS A 540 -14.17 -11.78 -37.56
C CYS A 540 -13.85 -12.72 -36.39
N GLU A 541 -13.12 -12.16 -35.42
CA GLU A 541 -12.67 -12.90 -34.25
C GLU A 541 -13.75 -12.94 -33.18
N ILE A 542 -13.95 -14.11 -32.58
CA ILE A 542 -14.82 -14.34 -31.45
C ILE A 542 -13.96 -14.74 -30.25
N LEU A 543 -14.13 -14.03 -29.14
CA LEU A 543 -13.58 -14.38 -27.84
C LEU A 543 -14.64 -15.01 -26.94
N ARG A 544 -14.19 -15.85 -26.01
CA ARG A 544 -15.03 -16.50 -24.99
C ARG A 544 -14.59 -16.11 -23.58
N SER A 545 -15.56 -15.92 -22.70
CA SER A 545 -15.37 -15.71 -21.26
C SER A 545 -16.40 -16.48 -20.43
N TYR A 546 -16.03 -16.78 -19.17
CA TYR A 546 -16.92 -17.30 -18.13
C TYR A 546 -17.03 -16.33 -16.95
N ASP A 547 -16.37 -15.16 -16.99
CA ASP A 547 -16.34 -14.18 -15.90
C ASP A 547 -16.38 -12.71 -16.36
N LEU A 548 -16.53 -12.46 -17.67
CA LEU A 548 -16.48 -11.16 -18.36
C LEU A 548 -15.15 -10.39 -18.26
N ARG A 549 -14.21 -10.87 -17.44
CA ARG A 549 -12.91 -10.23 -17.20
C ARG A 549 -11.81 -10.86 -18.05
N ASN A 550 -11.73 -12.19 -18.03
CA ASN A 550 -10.72 -12.96 -18.72
C ASN A 550 -11.31 -13.50 -20.00
N TRP A 551 -10.58 -13.36 -21.10
CA TRP A 551 -11.04 -13.73 -22.44
C TRP A 551 -9.98 -14.58 -23.12
N GLU A 552 -10.45 -15.59 -23.87
CA GLU A 552 -9.61 -16.41 -24.73
C GLU A 552 -10.20 -16.46 -26.15
N HIS A 553 -9.36 -16.73 -27.14
CA HIS A 553 -9.80 -16.94 -28.52
C HIS A 553 -10.74 -18.15 -28.59
N ALA A 554 -11.92 -17.98 -29.18
CA ALA A 554 -12.88 -19.06 -29.45
C ALA A 554 -12.74 -19.54 -30.90
N THR A 555 -12.91 -18.65 -31.87
CA THR A 555 -12.76 -18.95 -33.30
C THR A 555 -12.58 -17.69 -34.15
N TYR A 556 -12.14 -17.87 -35.39
CA TYR A 556 -12.41 -16.96 -36.49
C TYR A 556 -13.60 -17.45 -37.30
N VAL A 557 -14.37 -16.53 -37.89
CA VAL A 557 -15.57 -16.88 -38.67
C VAL A 557 -15.23 -17.20 -40.13
N TYR A 558 -14.18 -16.59 -40.69
CA TYR A 558 -13.75 -16.83 -42.07
C TYR A 558 -12.23 -16.77 -42.23
N ASP A 559 -11.69 -17.61 -43.12
CA ASP A 559 -10.28 -17.56 -43.53
C ASP A 559 -10.00 -16.46 -44.56
N THR A 560 -10.97 -16.21 -45.43
CA THR A 560 -10.94 -15.24 -46.52
C THR A 560 -12.31 -14.61 -46.67
N LEU A 561 -12.39 -13.36 -47.13
CA LEU A 561 -13.68 -12.71 -47.37
C LEU A 561 -14.20 -12.98 -48.79
N ASP A 562 -13.92 -12.10 -49.75
CA ASP A 562 -14.37 -12.22 -51.16
C ASP A 562 -13.21 -12.55 -52.13
N GLY A 563 -11.97 -12.50 -51.66
CA GLY A 563 -10.79 -12.64 -52.50
C GLY A 563 -10.73 -11.55 -53.57
N THR A 564 -10.87 -10.27 -53.21
CA THR A 564 -10.63 -9.19 -54.17
C THR A 564 -9.12 -9.00 -54.43
N PRO A 565 -8.71 -8.43 -55.58
CA PRO A 565 -7.31 -8.09 -55.81
C PRO A 565 -6.69 -7.23 -54.69
N ALA A 566 -7.47 -6.32 -54.10
CA ALA A 566 -7.03 -5.49 -52.98
C ALA A 566 -6.92 -6.26 -51.65
N GLN A 567 -7.81 -7.22 -51.39
CA GLN A 567 -7.72 -8.14 -50.23
C GLN A 567 -6.47 -9.03 -50.29
N ARG A 568 -6.03 -9.39 -51.50
CA ARG A 568 -4.82 -10.18 -51.75
C ARG A 568 -3.54 -9.36 -51.96
N LEU A 569 -3.58 -8.04 -51.82
CA LEU A 569 -2.44 -7.17 -52.16
C LEU A 569 -1.89 -7.43 -53.58
N GLU A 570 -2.74 -7.53 -54.60
CA GLU A 570 -2.29 -7.66 -56.00
C GLU A 570 -1.89 -6.29 -56.58
N GLY A 571 -0.70 -6.23 -57.19
CA GLY A 571 -0.11 -4.95 -57.59
C GLY A 571 0.22 -4.11 -56.35
N GLU A 572 -0.27 -2.88 -56.25
CA GLU A 572 -0.17 -2.04 -55.03
C GLU A 572 -1.55 -1.72 -54.42
N GLN A 573 -2.58 -2.50 -54.80
CA GLN A 573 -3.91 -2.37 -54.21
C GLN A 573 -3.93 -2.90 -52.77
N ASN A 574 -4.75 -2.29 -51.91
CA ASN A 574 -4.89 -2.68 -50.50
C ASN A 574 -6.26 -2.27 -49.93
N ILE A 575 -6.58 -2.80 -48.75
CA ILE A 575 -7.83 -2.50 -48.02
C ILE A 575 -7.56 -2.01 -46.58
N TYR A 576 -6.42 -1.34 -46.34
CA TYR A 576 -6.20 -0.66 -45.07
C TYR A 576 -7.33 0.35 -44.78
N GLY A 577 -7.77 0.43 -43.52
CA GLY A 577 -8.95 1.22 -43.13
C GLY A 577 -10.28 0.76 -43.75
N LYS A 578 -10.34 -0.44 -44.36
CA LYS A 578 -11.54 -1.04 -44.95
C LYS A 578 -11.67 -2.50 -44.47
N GLY A 579 -12.34 -3.35 -45.26
CA GLY A 579 -12.67 -4.71 -44.87
C GLY A 579 -13.89 -4.75 -43.95
N MET A 580 -13.94 -5.71 -43.03
CA MET A 580 -15.04 -5.90 -42.08
C MET A 580 -15.17 -4.72 -41.11
N TRP A 581 -16.38 -4.17 -40.95
CA TRP A 581 -16.70 -3.09 -40.00
C TRP A 581 -17.97 -3.42 -39.21
N ALA A 582 -17.91 -3.10 -37.91
CA ALA A 582 -18.79 -3.40 -36.78
C ALA A 582 -19.79 -4.57 -36.97
N ALA A 583 -19.55 -5.66 -36.23
CA ALA A 583 -20.41 -6.84 -36.27
C ALA A 583 -21.49 -6.81 -35.19
N SER A 584 -22.67 -7.30 -35.56
CA SER A 584 -23.74 -7.69 -34.65
C SER A 584 -23.73 -9.19 -34.46
N LEU A 585 -23.64 -9.65 -33.22
CA LEU A 585 -23.69 -11.07 -32.84
C LEU A 585 -25.00 -11.38 -32.12
N ARG A 586 -25.78 -12.33 -32.61
CA ARG A 586 -27.05 -12.75 -31.99
C ARG A 586 -27.14 -14.27 -31.90
N TYR A 587 -27.76 -14.77 -30.84
CA TYR A 587 -28.15 -16.17 -30.72
C TYR A 587 -29.68 -16.25 -30.70
N HIS A 588 -30.25 -16.98 -31.66
CA HIS A 588 -31.69 -17.11 -31.81
C HIS A 588 -32.05 -18.52 -32.29
N GLN A 589 -33.01 -19.16 -31.61
CA GLN A 589 -33.53 -20.48 -31.98
C GLN A 589 -32.44 -21.54 -32.29
N GLY A 590 -31.40 -21.62 -31.47
CA GLY A 590 -30.34 -22.63 -31.61
C GLY A 590 -29.23 -22.26 -32.58
N LYS A 591 -29.24 -21.07 -33.20
CA LYS A 591 -28.22 -20.62 -34.14
C LYS A 591 -27.60 -19.29 -33.74
N TYR A 592 -26.32 -19.16 -34.08
CA TYR A 592 -25.57 -17.91 -34.04
C TYR A 592 -25.70 -17.19 -35.37
N TYR A 593 -25.82 -15.87 -35.31
CA TYR A 593 -25.92 -14.96 -36.43
C TYR A 593 -24.91 -13.84 -36.25
N ILE A 594 -24.08 -13.61 -37.25
CA ILE A 594 -23.13 -12.50 -37.29
C ILE A 594 -23.41 -11.68 -38.53
N CYS A 595 -23.76 -10.40 -38.34
CA CYS A 595 -24.05 -9.48 -39.44
C CYS A 595 -23.09 -8.29 -39.39
N PHE A 596 -22.42 -7.99 -40.51
CA PHE A 596 -21.49 -6.87 -40.63
C PHE A 596 -21.41 -6.35 -42.06
N VAL A 597 -20.88 -5.15 -42.25
CA VAL A 597 -20.55 -4.62 -43.59
C VAL A 597 -19.08 -4.81 -43.92
N ALA A 598 -18.74 -4.90 -45.20
CA ALA A 598 -17.37 -4.68 -45.63
C ALA A 598 -17.26 -3.46 -46.56
N ASN A 599 -16.45 -2.48 -46.14
CA ASN A 599 -16.31 -1.18 -46.79
C ASN A 599 -15.60 -1.24 -48.15
N ASP A 600 -14.83 -2.29 -48.41
CA ASP A 600 -14.14 -2.48 -49.69
C ASP A 600 -15.06 -3.07 -50.78
N THR A 601 -15.96 -3.98 -50.40
CA THR A 601 -16.93 -4.61 -51.31
C THR A 601 -18.28 -3.89 -51.36
N HIS A 602 -18.54 -3.02 -50.37
CA HIS A 602 -19.81 -2.30 -50.18
C HIS A 602 -21.02 -3.26 -50.07
N ARG A 603 -20.83 -4.35 -49.32
CA ARG A 603 -21.83 -5.40 -49.07
C ARG A 603 -22.08 -5.59 -47.57
N THR A 604 -23.28 -6.02 -47.22
CA THR A 604 -23.59 -6.59 -45.90
C THR A 604 -23.53 -8.11 -45.95
N TYR A 605 -22.73 -8.70 -45.06
CA TYR A 605 -22.56 -10.13 -44.90
C TYR A 605 -23.32 -10.63 -43.67
N LEU A 606 -23.91 -11.81 -43.81
CA LEU A 606 -24.51 -12.57 -42.72
C LEU A 606 -23.83 -13.93 -42.65
N TYR A 607 -23.25 -14.25 -41.51
CA TYR A 607 -22.72 -15.58 -41.20
C TYR A 607 -23.63 -16.28 -40.20
N THR A 608 -23.93 -17.55 -40.44
CA THR A 608 -24.73 -18.37 -39.50
C THR A 608 -24.06 -19.69 -39.15
N ALA A 609 -24.23 -20.14 -37.92
CA ALA A 609 -23.71 -21.43 -37.45
C ALA A 609 -24.57 -21.99 -36.31
N GLU A 610 -24.61 -23.32 -36.17
CA GLU A 610 -25.27 -23.98 -35.02
C GLU A 610 -24.36 -24.06 -33.79
N GLN A 611 -23.05 -23.97 -33.98
CA GLN A 611 -22.02 -23.93 -32.94
C GLN A 611 -21.16 -22.69 -33.13
N ILE A 612 -20.66 -22.11 -32.04
CA ILE A 612 -19.86 -20.88 -32.11
C ILE A 612 -18.54 -21.10 -32.87
N GLU A 613 -17.96 -22.30 -32.79
CA GLU A 613 -16.76 -22.70 -33.53
C GLU A 613 -17.01 -22.95 -35.03
N GLY A 614 -18.26 -22.83 -35.48
CA GLY A 614 -18.67 -23.10 -36.86
C GLY A 614 -19.02 -24.57 -37.11
N PRO A 615 -19.01 -25.04 -38.38
CA PRO A 615 -18.70 -24.27 -39.58
C PRO A 615 -19.69 -23.11 -39.81
N TRP A 616 -19.18 -21.99 -40.31
CA TRP A 616 -19.98 -20.81 -40.58
C TRP A 616 -20.42 -20.75 -42.05
N GLU A 617 -21.72 -20.56 -42.27
CA GLU A 617 -22.31 -20.37 -43.60
C GLU A 617 -22.39 -18.89 -43.95
N LYS A 618 -21.79 -18.49 -45.07
CA LYS A 618 -21.75 -17.11 -45.56
C LYS A 618 -22.94 -16.81 -46.48
N HIS A 619 -23.68 -15.76 -46.17
CA HIS A 619 -24.75 -15.19 -46.96
C HIS A 619 -24.56 -13.67 -47.16
N GLN A 620 -25.27 -13.11 -48.12
CA GLN A 620 -25.35 -11.66 -48.33
C GLN A 620 -26.74 -11.17 -47.99
N VAL A 621 -26.83 -10.06 -47.26
CA VAL A 621 -28.07 -9.29 -47.09
C VAL A 621 -28.08 -8.20 -48.16
N GLU A 622 -29.14 -8.14 -48.98
CA GLU A 622 -29.31 -7.09 -49.99
C GLU A 622 -29.38 -5.72 -49.30
N GLY A 623 -28.42 -4.85 -49.60
CA GLY A 623 -28.30 -3.51 -48.99
C GLY A 623 -26.89 -3.25 -48.45
N PHE A 624 -26.71 -2.05 -47.89
CA PHE A 624 -25.51 -1.66 -47.17
C PHE A 624 -25.91 -1.02 -45.85
N TYR A 625 -25.80 -1.80 -44.78
CA TYR A 625 -26.28 -1.45 -43.44
C TYR A 625 -25.11 -1.07 -42.54
N HIS A 626 -24.62 0.16 -42.69
CA HIS A 626 -23.44 0.64 -41.94
C HIS A 626 -23.65 0.57 -40.43
N ASP A 627 -22.68 -0.01 -39.71
CA ASP A 627 -22.67 -0.17 -38.25
C ASP A 627 -24.00 -0.70 -37.69
N CYS A 628 -24.44 -1.82 -38.26
CA CYS A 628 -25.76 -2.36 -38.01
C CYS A 628 -25.86 -3.30 -36.81
N SER A 629 -27.07 -3.42 -36.26
CA SER A 629 -27.45 -4.48 -35.32
C SER A 629 -28.75 -5.17 -35.69
N LEU A 630 -28.76 -6.50 -35.59
CA LEU A 630 -29.95 -7.33 -35.76
C LEU A 630 -30.77 -7.41 -34.46
N LEU A 631 -32.08 -7.48 -34.62
CA LEU A 631 -33.04 -7.83 -33.57
C LEU A 631 -34.01 -8.89 -34.09
N PHE A 632 -34.04 -10.03 -33.41
CA PHE A 632 -35.10 -11.04 -33.58
C PHE A 632 -36.20 -10.75 -32.57
N ASP A 633 -37.39 -10.41 -33.04
CA ASP A 633 -38.52 -10.03 -32.20
C ASP A 633 -39.37 -11.25 -31.79
N ASP A 634 -40.18 -11.10 -30.75
CA ASP A 634 -41.00 -12.16 -30.15
C ASP A 634 -42.09 -12.68 -31.11
N ASP A 635 -42.47 -11.89 -32.12
CA ASP A 635 -43.43 -12.26 -33.16
C ASP A 635 -42.79 -12.98 -34.37
N GLY A 636 -41.48 -13.25 -34.30
CA GLY A 636 -40.70 -13.92 -35.33
C GLY A 636 -40.32 -13.04 -36.52
N ARG A 637 -40.52 -11.71 -36.42
CA ARG A 637 -40.00 -10.74 -37.38
C ARG A 637 -38.57 -10.37 -37.02
N VAL A 638 -37.81 -9.95 -38.03
CA VAL A 638 -36.41 -9.57 -37.86
C VAL A 638 -36.19 -8.16 -38.37
N TYR A 639 -35.46 -7.38 -37.58
CA TYR A 639 -35.18 -5.99 -37.87
C TYR A 639 -33.67 -5.74 -37.86
N ILE A 640 -33.25 -4.78 -38.65
CA ILE A 640 -31.90 -4.25 -38.67
C ILE A 640 -31.95 -2.75 -38.38
N ALA A 641 -31.17 -2.31 -37.38
CA ALA A 641 -30.96 -0.91 -37.08
C ALA A 641 -29.55 -0.49 -37.51
N TYR A 642 -29.39 0.63 -38.21
CA TYR A 642 -28.14 1.00 -38.88
C TYR A 642 -28.09 2.49 -39.25
N GLY A 643 -26.89 3.02 -39.50
CA GLY A 643 -26.69 4.37 -40.04
C GLY A 643 -25.58 5.17 -39.36
N ASN A 644 -25.37 6.39 -39.85
CA ASN A 644 -24.45 7.38 -39.29
C ASN A 644 -25.17 8.74 -39.28
N LYS A 645 -25.26 9.39 -38.12
CA LYS A 645 -26.09 10.58 -37.80
C LYS A 645 -27.59 10.34 -37.93
N GLU A 646 -28.04 9.70 -39.00
CA GLU A 646 -29.41 9.25 -39.19
C GLU A 646 -29.48 7.73 -39.01
N ILE A 647 -30.17 7.27 -37.98
CA ILE A 647 -30.31 5.85 -37.66
C ILE A 647 -31.66 5.36 -38.14
N TYR A 648 -31.64 4.37 -39.04
CA TYR A 648 -32.84 3.75 -39.61
C TYR A 648 -33.10 2.39 -38.98
N ILE A 649 -34.38 2.04 -38.82
CA ILE A 649 -34.84 0.67 -38.55
C ILE A 649 -35.51 0.14 -39.80
N THR A 650 -35.08 -1.02 -40.29
CA THR A 650 -35.66 -1.71 -41.44
C THR A 650 -36.03 -3.14 -41.08
N GLU A 651 -37.21 -3.57 -41.50
CA GLU A 651 -37.64 -4.96 -41.41
C GLU A 651 -37.03 -5.79 -42.54
N LEU A 652 -36.51 -6.95 -42.18
CA LEU A 652 -35.92 -7.91 -43.11
C LEU A 652 -36.90 -9.04 -43.44
N LYS A 653 -36.68 -9.67 -44.60
CA LYS A 653 -37.31 -10.96 -44.93
C LYS A 653 -36.92 -12.01 -43.89
N ARG A 654 -37.76 -13.02 -43.69
CA ARG A 654 -37.52 -14.10 -42.70
C ARG A 654 -36.27 -14.92 -42.98
N ASP A 655 -35.85 -15.02 -44.23
CA ASP A 655 -34.60 -15.67 -44.65
C ASP A 655 -33.38 -14.75 -44.57
N LEU A 656 -33.56 -13.51 -44.10
CA LEU A 656 -32.54 -12.47 -43.96
C LEU A 656 -31.86 -12.08 -45.28
N SER A 657 -32.48 -12.36 -46.43
CA SER A 657 -31.86 -12.09 -47.72
C SER A 657 -31.79 -10.59 -48.07
N GLY A 658 -32.53 -9.74 -47.34
CA GLY A 658 -32.71 -8.32 -47.66
C GLY A 658 -33.96 -7.72 -47.03
N PRO A 659 -34.29 -6.46 -47.34
CA PRO A 659 -35.45 -5.77 -46.80
C PRO A 659 -36.76 -6.44 -47.24
N LEU A 660 -37.75 -6.47 -46.34
CA LEU A 660 -39.08 -6.95 -46.66
C LEU A 660 -39.84 -5.88 -47.46
N GLU A 661 -40.34 -6.24 -48.64
CA GLU A 661 -41.19 -5.34 -49.43
C GLU A 661 -42.47 -4.98 -48.66
N GLY A 662 -42.73 -3.67 -48.50
CA GLY A 662 -43.83 -3.17 -47.68
C GLY A 662 -43.64 -3.34 -46.16
N GLY A 663 -42.49 -3.84 -45.72
CA GLY A 663 -42.11 -3.93 -44.31
C GLY A 663 -41.77 -2.55 -43.71
N LEU A 664 -41.53 -2.53 -42.40
CA LEU A 664 -41.14 -1.30 -41.70
C LEU A 664 -39.82 -0.75 -42.26
N HIS A 665 -39.79 0.54 -42.63
CA HIS A 665 -38.57 1.28 -42.91
C HIS A 665 -38.76 2.72 -42.43
N ARG A 666 -37.95 3.18 -41.47
CA ARG A 666 -38.07 4.54 -40.93
C ARG A 666 -36.78 5.04 -40.29
N LEU A 667 -36.68 6.37 -40.23
CA LEU A 667 -35.77 7.06 -39.32
C LEU A 667 -36.24 6.86 -37.87
N ALA A 668 -35.34 6.38 -37.01
CA ALA A 668 -35.58 6.12 -35.60
C ALA A 668 -35.02 7.25 -34.72
N VAL A 669 -33.76 7.62 -34.94
CA VAL A 669 -33.05 8.69 -34.20
C VAL A 669 -32.20 9.49 -35.19
N SER A 670 -32.09 10.80 -34.98
CA SER A 670 -31.25 11.68 -35.79
C SER A 670 -30.41 12.61 -34.91
N ASP A 671 -29.14 12.75 -35.27
CA ASP A 671 -28.18 13.72 -34.74
C ASP A 671 -27.67 14.65 -35.87
N GLU A 672 -28.57 14.97 -36.81
CA GLU A 672 -28.26 15.85 -37.92
C GLU A 672 -27.69 17.19 -37.41
N GLY A 673 -26.64 17.67 -38.10
CA GLY A 673 -25.92 18.89 -37.70
C GLY A 673 -24.86 18.72 -36.61
N HIS A 674 -24.57 17.50 -36.14
CA HIS A 674 -23.43 17.25 -35.25
C HIS A 674 -22.08 17.56 -35.94
N PRO A 675 -21.20 18.39 -35.32
CA PRO A 675 -19.95 18.84 -35.94
C PRO A 675 -18.82 17.79 -35.93
N GLY A 676 -18.87 16.85 -34.99
CA GLY A 676 -17.93 15.73 -34.86
C GLY A 676 -18.53 14.38 -35.26
N LEU A 677 -18.27 13.36 -34.45
CA LEU A 677 -18.90 12.04 -34.54
C LEU A 677 -20.35 12.13 -34.03
N GLY A 678 -21.34 11.92 -34.90
CA GLY A 678 -22.74 11.78 -34.47
C GLY A 678 -23.09 10.32 -34.23
N TYR A 679 -24.37 10.01 -33.93
CA TYR A 679 -24.79 8.64 -33.62
C TYR A 679 -24.40 7.63 -34.73
N GLU A 680 -23.64 6.61 -34.35
CA GLU A 680 -23.27 5.43 -35.15
C GLU A 680 -23.03 4.22 -34.23
N GLY A 681 -22.48 3.10 -34.74
CA GLY A 681 -22.15 1.94 -33.91
C GLY A 681 -23.37 1.32 -33.23
N THR A 682 -24.45 1.07 -33.98
CA THR A 682 -25.76 0.75 -33.40
C THR A 682 -25.77 -0.63 -32.73
N HIS A 683 -26.22 -0.71 -31.47
CA HIS A 683 -26.63 -1.98 -30.84
C HIS A 683 -28.13 -1.97 -30.53
N PHE A 684 -28.84 -3.01 -30.94
CA PHE A 684 -30.30 -3.08 -30.90
C PHE A 684 -30.80 -4.24 -30.04
N TYR A 685 -31.62 -3.93 -29.04
CA TYR A 685 -32.14 -4.90 -28.07
C TYR A 685 -33.64 -4.72 -27.82
N LYS A 686 -34.28 -5.83 -27.43
CA LYS A 686 -35.59 -5.82 -26.76
C LYS A 686 -35.42 -6.39 -25.37
N ILE A 687 -35.67 -5.59 -24.34
CA ILE A 687 -35.49 -5.97 -22.94
C ILE A 687 -36.78 -5.64 -22.20
N ASN A 688 -37.36 -6.63 -21.53
CA ASN A 688 -38.62 -6.49 -20.78
C ASN A 688 -39.74 -5.80 -21.58
N GLY A 689 -39.86 -6.14 -22.87
CA GLY A 689 -40.89 -5.61 -23.78
C GLY A 689 -40.62 -4.23 -24.38
N ARG A 690 -39.53 -3.55 -24.02
CA ARG A 690 -39.13 -2.25 -24.57
C ARG A 690 -37.97 -2.41 -25.55
N TYR A 691 -37.89 -1.53 -26.55
CA TYR A 691 -36.83 -1.50 -27.56
C TYR A 691 -35.77 -0.48 -27.17
N TYR A 692 -34.50 -0.86 -27.27
CA TYR A 692 -33.34 -0.02 -26.92
C TYR A 692 -32.35 0.04 -28.08
N LEU A 693 -31.94 1.26 -28.42
CA LEU A 693 -30.86 1.54 -29.35
C LEU A 693 -29.72 2.21 -28.59
N PHE A 694 -28.52 1.64 -28.69
CA PHE A 694 -27.29 2.20 -28.15
C PHE A 694 -26.43 2.72 -29.28
N PHE A 695 -25.76 3.86 -29.03
CA PHE A 695 -24.91 4.53 -30.01
C PHE A 695 -23.67 5.08 -29.34
N ILE A 696 -22.60 5.09 -30.11
CA ILE A 696 -21.48 5.99 -29.87
C ILE A 696 -21.75 7.35 -30.53
N HIS A 697 -21.32 8.41 -29.87
CA HIS A 697 -21.10 9.71 -30.49
C HIS A 697 -19.94 10.42 -29.79
N SER A 698 -19.54 11.58 -30.30
CA SER A 698 -18.64 12.49 -29.58
C SER A 698 -19.44 13.62 -28.98
N ARG A 699 -19.00 14.21 -27.87
CA ARG A 699 -19.56 15.48 -27.41
C ARG A 699 -19.50 16.56 -28.50
N ARG A 700 -20.50 17.44 -28.51
CA ARG A 700 -20.61 18.53 -29.49
C ARG A 700 -19.50 19.59 -29.35
N ASP A 701 -19.00 19.79 -28.13
CA ASP A 701 -18.04 20.86 -27.77
C ASP A 701 -16.57 20.42 -27.80
N CYS A 702 -16.30 19.12 -27.69
CA CYS A 702 -14.95 18.57 -27.68
C CYS A 702 -14.91 17.12 -28.16
N TRP A 703 -13.73 16.66 -28.58
CA TRP A 703 -13.54 15.26 -28.93
C TRP A 703 -13.45 14.40 -27.67
N LYS A 704 -14.59 13.87 -27.23
CA LYS A 704 -14.70 12.84 -26.21
C LYS A 704 -15.85 11.91 -26.60
N ARG A 705 -15.58 10.61 -26.71
CA ARG A 705 -16.60 9.61 -27.03
C ARG A 705 -17.54 9.39 -25.85
N THR A 706 -18.81 9.20 -26.15
CA THR A 706 -19.91 9.14 -25.17
C THR A 706 -20.88 8.07 -25.64
N GLU A 707 -21.39 7.29 -24.69
CA GLU A 707 -22.42 6.28 -24.95
C GLU A 707 -23.80 6.90 -24.78
N ALA A 708 -24.67 6.71 -25.77
CA ALA A 708 -26.06 7.16 -25.74
C ALA A 708 -27.03 5.96 -25.83
N CYS A 709 -28.18 6.07 -25.17
CA CYS A 709 -29.25 5.09 -25.23
C CYS A 709 -30.59 5.76 -25.51
N PHE A 710 -31.34 5.23 -26.47
CA PHE A 710 -32.69 5.65 -26.81
C PHE A 710 -33.65 4.47 -26.73
N ALA A 711 -34.82 4.68 -26.12
CA ALA A 711 -35.80 3.63 -25.88
C ALA A 711 -37.20 3.99 -26.38
N ALA A 712 -37.95 2.97 -26.81
CA ALA A 712 -39.35 3.08 -27.23
C ALA A 712 -40.17 1.87 -26.77
N ASP A 713 -41.48 2.06 -26.60
CA ASP A 713 -42.44 1.00 -26.29
C ASP A 713 -42.88 0.20 -27.53
N SER A 714 -42.63 0.73 -28.72
CA SER A 714 -42.88 0.04 -30.00
C SER A 714 -41.93 0.54 -31.07
N LEU A 715 -41.64 -0.29 -32.09
CA LEU A 715 -40.78 0.05 -33.22
C LEU A 715 -41.28 1.26 -34.04
N THR A 716 -42.60 1.50 -34.04
CA THR A 716 -43.24 2.64 -34.68
C THR A 716 -43.40 3.85 -33.75
N GLY A 717 -43.08 3.71 -32.46
CA GLY A 717 -43.13 4.80 -31.47
C GLY A 717 -41.94 5.75 -31.58
N GLU A 718 -41.97 6.82 -30.79
CA GLU A 718 -40.83 7.72 -30.66
C GLU A 718 -39.75 7.10 -29.76
N PHE A 719 -38.52 7.07 -30.24
CA PHE A 719 -37.36 6.67 -29.45
C PHE A 719 -36.87 7.88 -28.65
N THR A 720 -36.93 7.79 -27.32
CA THR A 720 -36.53 8.88 -26.41
C THR A 720 -35.34 8.46 -25.56
N GLY A 721 -34.39 9.36 -25.34
CA GLY A 721 -33.11 8.98 -24.76
C GLY A 721 -32.10 10.12 -24.71
N GLY A 722 -30.84 9.74 -24.46
CA GLY A 722 -29.70 10.63 -24.38
C GLY A 722 -28.46 9.90 -23.87
N ASP A 723 -27.49 10.67 -23.40
CA ASP A 723 -26.21 10.14 -22.91
C ASP A 723 -26.41 9.32 -21.64
N VAL A 724 -25.83 8.12 -21.62
CA VAL A 724 -25.83 7.21 -20.47
C VAL A 724 -24.44 7.05 -19.85
N LEU A 725 -23.37 7.39 -20.57
CA LEU A 725 -22.00 7.37 -20.03
C LEU A 725 -21.12 8.44 -20.71
N ASP A 726 -20.59 9.36 -19.91
CA ASP A 726 -19.60 10.38 -20.32
C ASP A 726 -18.34 10.32 -19.41
N ASP A 727 -17.63 9.20 -19.46
CA ASP A 727 -16.45 8.95 -18.61
C ASP A 727 -15.21 8.57 -19.43
N ASP A 728 -14.05 9.12 -19.06
CA ASP A 728 -12.74 8.79 -19.63
C ASP A 728 -11.86 7.98 -18.67
N ARG A 729 -12.35 7.67 -17.46
CA ARG A 729 -11.58 6.97 -16.42
C ARG A 729 -10.27 7.70 -16.06
N GLY A 730 -10.20 9.01 -16.29
CA GLY A 730 -8.98 9.80 -16.12
C GLY A 730 -7.90 9.56 -17.18
N TYR A 731 -8.21 8.86 -18.28
CA TYR A 731 -7.24 8.47 -19.30
C TYR A 731 -7.27 9.43 -20.50
N CYS A 732 -6.39 10.43 -20.49
CA CYS A 732 -6.09 11.29 -21.64
C CYS A 732 -7.32 11.91 -22.37
N GLY A 733 -8.44 12.13 -21.67
CA GLY A 733 -9.68 12.65 -22.27
C GLY A 733 -10.38 11.69 -23.25
N GLN A 734 -9.95 10.44 -23.32
CA GLN A 734 -10.52 9.44 -24.24
C GLN A 734 -11.72 8.78 -23.57
N GLY A 735 -12.93 9.12 -24.02
CA GLY A 735 -14.15 8.56 -23.47
C GLY A 735 -14.38 7.09 -23.82
N VAL A 736 -15.16 6.40 -22.99
CA VAL A 736 -15.55 5.00 -23.14
C VAL A 736 -16.93 4.92 -23.79
N ALA A 737 -17.04 4.24 -24.94
CA ALA A 737 -18.29 4.10 -25.68
C ALA A 737 -18.23 2.95 -26.70
N GLN A 738 -19.34 2.74 -27.40
CA GLN A 738 -19.60 1.72 -28.41
C GLN A 738 -19.41 0.30 -27.92
N GLY A 739 -20.53 -0.41 -27.76
CA GLY A 739 -20.51 -1.85 -27.59
C GLY A 739 -21.81 -2.44 -27.07
N GLY A 740 -21.79 -3.74 -26.80
CA GLY A 740 -22.96 -4.48 -26.39
C GLY A 740 -23.20 -4.51 -24.87
N ILE A 741 -24.42 -4.86 -24.47
CA ILE A 741 -24.78 -5.15 -23.07
C ILE A 741 -25.18 -6.62 -22.91
N VAL A 742 -24.88 -7.18 -21.74
CA VAL A 742 -25.14 -8.58 -21.43
C VAL A 742 -25.52 -8.73 -19.97
N ASP A 743 -26.43 -9.66 -19.69
CA ASP A 743 -26.78 -10.06 -18.34
C ASP A 743 -25.97 -11.29 -17.88
N THR A 744 -25.87 -11.46 -16.57
CA THR A 744 -25.30 -12.64 -15.92
C THR A 744 -26.41 -13.65 -15.59
N PRO A 745 -26.11 -14.93 -15.35
CA PRO A 745 -27.10 -15.90 -14.87
C PRO A 745 -27.85 -15.45 -13.60
N GLU A 746 -27.22 -14.60 -12.78
CA GLU A 746 -27.81 -14.03 -11.56
C GLU A 746 -28.64 -12.76 -11.82
N GLY A 747 -28.75 -12.30 -13.08
CA GLY A 747 -29.56 -11.15 -13.48
C GLY A 747 -28.89 -9.78 -13.33
N ARG A 748 -27.57 -9.72 -13.03
CA ARG A 748 -26.79 -8.47 -13.09
C ARG A 748 -26.43 -8.13 -14.53
N TRP A 749 -26.35 -6.85 -14.88
CA TRP A 749 -26.05 -6.39 -16.23
C TRP A 749 -24.69 -5.70 -16.32
N TYR A 750 -24.03 -5.87 -17.46
CA TYR A 750 -22.78 -5.21 -17.79
C TYR A 750 -22.77 -4.77 -19.26
N ALA A 751 -22.06 -3.70 -19.56
CA ALA A 751 -21.71 -3.29 -20.91
C ALA A 751 -20.24 -3.61 -21.19
N VAL A 752 -19.95 -4.07 -22.40
CA VAL A 752 -18.58 -4.19 -22.91
C VAL A 752 -18.43 -3.15 -24.00
N LEU A 753 -17.73 -2.06 -23.68
CA LEU A 753 -17.48 -0.90 -24.54
C LEU A 753 -15.99 -0.82 -24.89
N PHE A 754 -15.56 0.08 -25.77
CA PHE A 754 -14.11 0.33 -25.96
C PHE A 754 -13.68 1.74 -25.53
N GLN A 755 -12.37 1.89 -25.33
CA GLN A 755 -11.69 3.17 -25.12
C GLN A 755 -10.52 3.31 -26.09
N ASP A 756 -10.44 4.41 -26.84
CA ASP A 756 -9.26 4.68 -27.66
C ASP A 756 -8.04 4.90 -26.76
N SER A 757 -6.96 4.20 -27.07
CA SER A 757 -5.79 4.12 -26.21
C SER A 757 -4.50 4.57 -26.90
N GLY A 758 -4.61 5.50 -27.86
CA GLY A 758 -3.49 5.92 -28.68
C GLY A 758 -3.14 4.88 -29.74
N ALA A 759 -1.85 4.68 -30.04
CA ALA A 759 -1.40 3.81 -31.12
C ALA A 759 -1.70 2.33 -30.91
N VAL A 760 -1.90 1.89 -29.66
CA VAL A 760 -2.31 0.52 -29.35
C VAL A 760 -3.71 0.19 -29.86
N GLY A 761 -4.56 1.19 -30.15
CA GLY A 761 -5.89 1.01 -30.72
C GLY A 761 -7.02 1.15 -29.70
N ARG A 762 -8.11 0.40 -29.91
CA ARG A 762 -9.35 0.46 -29.13
C ARG A 762 -9.40 -0.73 -28.17
N ILE A 763 -9.36 -0.44 -26.87
CA ILE A 763 -9.28 -1.48 -25.84
C ILE A 763 -10.64 -1.65 -25.15
N PRO A 764 -11.18 -2.88 -25.05
CA PRO A 764 -12.40 -3.16 -24.31
C PRO A 764 -12.34 -2.79 -22.82
N VAL A 765 -13.46 -2.26 -22.34
CA VAL A 765 -13.75 -1.81 -20.98
C VAL A 765 -15.12 -2.36 -20.57
N LEU A 766 -15.16 -3.01 -19.41
CA LEU A 766 -16.36 -3.54 -18.79
C LEU A 766 -16.97 -2.50 -17.85
N VAL A 767 -18.27 -2.24 -17.99
CA VAL A 767 -19.00 -1.24 -17.21
C VAL A 767 -20.21 -1.90 -16.55
N PRO A 768 -20.41 -1.82 -15.22
CA PRO A 768 -21.63 -2.32 -14.60
C PRO A 768 -22.83 -1.50 -15.07
N VAL A 769 -23.96 -2.17 -15.31
CA VAL A 769 -25.22 -1.55 -15.74
C VAL A 769 -26.31 -1.91 -14.74
N SER A 770 -27.03 -0.92 -14.25
CA SER A 770 -28.25 -1.09 -13.45
C SER A 770 -29.46 -0.52 -14.20
N TRP A 771 -30.67 -0.74 -13.66
CA TRP A 771 -31.90 -0.32 -14.31
C TRP A 771 -32.75 0.51 -13.36
N GLU A 772 -33.09 1.74 -13.76
CA GLU A 772 -33.98 2.64 -13.03
C GLU A 772 -35.17 3.02 -13.90
N GLN A 773 -36.38 2.66 -13.46
CA GLN A 773 -37.64 2.95 -14.20
C GLN A 773 -37.58 2.54 -15.69
N GLY A 774 -36.90 1.42 -15.99
CA GLY A 774 -36.74 0.92 -17.37
C GLY A 774 -35.70 1.66 -18.21
N ARG A 775 -34.87 2.53 -17.60
CA ARG A 775 -33.69 3.15 -18.23
C ARG A 775 -32.41 2.50 -17.70
N PRO A 776 -31.43 2.20 -18.56
CA PRO A 776 -30.15 1.69 -18.11
C PRO A 776 -29.32 2.83 -17.48
N VAL A 777 -28.65 2.54 -16.38
CA VAL A 777 -27.71 3.42 -15.69
C VAL A 777 -26.34 2.76 -15.74
N PHE A 778 -25.39 3.42 -16.40
CA PHE A 778 -24.02 2.90 -16.58
C PHE A 778 -23.12 3.43 -15.47
N GLY A 779 -22.37 2.52 -14.85
CA GLY A 779 -21.46 2.87 -13.76
C GLY A 779 -22.18 3.27 -12.46
N GLU A 780 -21.42 3.87 -11.56
CA GLU A 780 -21.86 4.41 -10.29
C GLU A 780 -21.69 5.93 -10.33
N GLU A 781 -22.76 6.69 -10.11
CA GLU A 781 -22.76 8.16 -10.20
C GLU A 781 -22.24 8.70 -11.55
N GLY A 782 -22.48 7.95 -12.64
CA GLY A 782 -22.02 8.31 -13.99
C GLY A 782 -20.52 8.07 -14.23
N ARG A 783 -19.85 7.32 -13.35
CA ARG A 783 -18.43 6.94 -13.46
C ARG A 783 -18.26 5.43 -13.48
N ILE A 784 -17.24 4.95 -14.17
CA ILE A 784 -16.89 3.54 -14.19
C ILE A 784 -16.09 3.24 -12.92
N PRO A 785 -16.59 2.42 -11.98
CA PRO A 785 -15.86 2.10 -10.75
C PRO A 785 -14.58 1.31 -11.05
N GLU A 786 -13.50 1.57 -10.31
CA GLU A 786 -12.23 0.84 -10.47
C GLU A 786 -12.36 -0.65 -10.11
N ARG A 787 -13.31 -0.98 -9.22
CA ARG A 787 -13.58 -2.32 -8.71
C ARG A 787 -15.08 -2.54 -8.60
N PHE A 788 -15.52 -3.72 -9.05
CA PHE A 788 -16.88 -4.20 -8.90
C PHE A 788 -16.87 -5.73 -8.89
N GLU A 789 -17.91 -6.35 -8.35
CA GLU A 789 -17.93 -7.80 -8.22
C GLU A 789 -18.20 -8.48 -9.57
N LEU A 790 -17.44 -9.54 -9.85
CA LEU A 790 -17.67 -10.47 -10.95
C LEU A 790 -17.65 -11.89 -10.40
N VAL A 791 -18.64 -12.68 -10.79
CA VAL A 791 -18.74 -14.09 -10.41
C VAL A 791 -18.48 -14.90 -11.67
N SER A 792 -17.49 -15.80 -11.59
CA SER A 792 -17.23 -16.73 -12.67
C SER A 792 -18.30 -17.82 -12.69
N THR A 793 -18.86 -18.10 -13.85
CA THR A 793 -19.73 -19.26 -14.08
C THR A 793 -18.94 -20.57 -14.08
N ARG A 794 -17.60 -20.52 -14.21
CA ARG A 794 -16.69 -21.66 -14.14
C ARG A 794 -15.45 -21.34 -13.30
N PRO A 795 -15.58 -21.28 -11.95
CA PRO A 795 -14.47 -20.97 -11.07
C PRO A 795 -13.26 -21.91 -11.28
N GLY A 796 -12.06 -21.34 -11.41
CA GLY A 796 -10.83 -22.09 -11.63
C GLY A 796 -10.54 -22.45 -13.09
N TYR A 797 -11.36 -22.02 -14.05
CA TYR A 797 -11.06 -22.19 -15.47
C TYR A 797 -9.78 -21.43 -15.86
N ALA A 798 -8.86 -22.12 -16.56
CA ALA A 798 -7.62 -21.54 -17.05
C ALA A 798 -7.78 -21.09 -18.50
N TYR A 799 -7.82 -19.77 -18.72
CA TYR A 799 -7.93 -19.17 -20.04
C TYR A 799 -6.62 -19.24 -20.82
N ARG A 800 -6.72 -19.46 -22.14
CA ARG A 800 -5.57 -19.30 -23.03
C ARG A 800 -5.22 -17.82 -23.22
N PRO A 801 -3.92 -17.46 -23.21
CA PRO A 801 -3.49 -16.10 -23.53
C PRO A 801 -3.94 -15.66 -24.92
N LEU A 802 -4.33 -14.39 -25.06
CA LEU A 802 -4.65 -13.78 -26.36
C LEU A 802 -3.40 -13.41 -27.18
N VAL A 803 -2.23 -13.39 -26.52
CA VAL A 803 -0.90 -13.15 -27.10
C VAL A 803 0.09 -14.08 -26.43
N GLU A 804 1.04 -14.60 -27.20
CA GLU A 804 2.04 -15.54 -26.69
C GLU A 804 3.29 -15.63 -27.56
N SER A 805 4.36 -16.16 -26.95
CA SER A 805 5.59 -16.56 -27.65
C SER A 805 5.33 -17.77 -28.55
N ASP A 806 6.03 -17.88 -29.66
CA ASP A 806 5.89 -18.98 -30.61
C ASP A 806 7.26 -19.43 -31.14
N ASP A 807 7.62 -20.69 -30.88
CA ASP A 807 8.83 -21.30 -31.44
C ASP A 807 8.61 -21.86 -32.84
N PHE A 808 7.40 -21.67 -33.39
CA PHE A 808 6.91 -22.14 -34.68
C PHE A 808 6.94 -23.68 -34.84
N ARG A 809 7.03 -24.45 -33.76
CA ARG A 809 6.88 -25.90 -33.82
C ARG A 809 5.42 -26.32 -33.76
N GLY A 810 5.05 -27.34 -34.52
CA GLY A 810 3.66 -27.78 -34.61
C GLY A 810 2.79 -26.86 -35.47
N GLU A 811 1.52 -26.66 -35.11
CA GLU A 811 0.61 -25.74 -35.81
C GLU A 811 0.86 -24.29 -35.39
N LEU A 812 0.66 -23.35 -36.31
CA LEU A 812 0.75 -21.92 -36.00
C LEU A 812 -0.34 -21.55 -34.97
N LYS A 813 0.04 -20.82 -33.93
CA LYS A 813 -0.88 -20.49 -32.85
C LYS A 813 -2.01 -19.54 -33.29
N PRO A 814 -3.22 -19.64 -32.73
CA PRO A 814 -4.38 -18.84 -33.16
C PRO A 814 -4.22 -17.32 -32.97
N CYS A 815 -3.30 -16.86 -32.13
CA CYS A 815 -3.06 -15.43 -31.93
C CYS A 815 -2.42 -14.72 -33.14
N TRP A 816 -1.97 -15.48 -34.15
CA TRP A 816 -1.40 -14.94 -35.37
C TRP A 816 -2.47 -14.69 -36.43
N GLN A 817 -2.50 -13.46 -36.96
CA GLN A 817 -3.26 -13.10 -38.15
C GLN A 817 -2.33 -12.57 -39.22
N PHE A 818 -2.62 -12.88 -40.48
CA PHE A 818 -1.99 -12.24 -41.61
C PHE A 818 -2.51 -10.82 -41.77
N ASN A 819 -1.59 -9.93 -42.13
CA ASN A 819 -1.91 -8.55 -42.47
C ASN A 819 -3.01 -8.44 -43.54
N HIS A 820 -3.02 -9.33 -44.53
CA HIS A 820 -4.02 -9.41 -45.61
C HIS A 820 -4.24 -10.89 -45.97
N GLU A 821 -5.11 -11.19 -46.94
CA GLU A 821 -5.32 -12.57 -47.40
C GLU A 821 -3.98 -13.23 -47.83
N PRO A 822 -3.58 -14.35 -47.21
CA PRO A 822 -2.27 -14.93 -47.44
C PRO A 822 -2.19 -15.73 -48.74
N ASP A 823 -1.05 -15.65 -49.42
CA ASP A 823 -0.67 -16.61 -50.47
C ASP A 823 0.18 -17.73 -49.85
N ARG A 824 -0.48 -18.86 -49.54
CA ARG A 824 0.14 -20.00 -48.88
C ARG A 824 1.28 -20.64 -49.71
N SER A 825 1.34 -20.41 -51.02
CA SER A 825 2.41 -20.96 -51.88
C SER A 825 3.79 -20.29 -51.68
N LEU A 826 3.82 -19.17 -50.96
CA LEU A 826 5.02 -18.40 -50.62
C LEU A 826 5.48 -18.63 -49.19
N ILE A 827 4.80 -19.51 -48.45
CA ILE A 827 5.08 -19.81 -47.05
C ILE A 827 5.58 -21.25 -46.95
N LEU A 828 6.66 -21.45 -46.23
CA LEU A 828 7.10 -22.77 -45.78
C LEU A 828 7.11 -22.75 -44.25
N HIS A 829 6.35 -23.66 -43.64
CA HIS A 829 6.32 -23.87 -42.19
C HIS A 829 6.95 -25.23 -41.88
N ASP A 830 8.24 -25.23 -41.53
CA ASP A 830 8.91 -26.43 -41.02
C ASP A 830 8.59 -26.59 -39.53
N ARG A 831 7.61 -27.45 -39.27
CA ARG A 831 7.03 -27.65 -37.95
C ARG A 831 7.94 -28.41 -36.98
N GLU A 832 8.95 -29.11 -37.50
CA GLU A 832 9.90 -29.87 -36.68
C GLU A 832 11.06 -28.96 -36.25
N GLN A 833 11.59 -28.19 -37.20
CA GLN A 833 12.70 -27.27 -36.95
C GLN A 833 12.25 -25.95 -36.30
N GLY A 834 10.97 -25.61 -36.38
CA GLY A 834 10.45 -24.33 -35.88
C GLY A 834 10.83 -23.16 -36.79
N ILE A 835 10.74 -23.37 -38.11
CA ILE A 835 11.10 -22.37 -39.11
C ILE A 835 9.86 -21.91 -39.86
N TRP A 836 9.62 -20.60 -39.83
CA TRP A 836 8.64 -19.91 -40.65
C TRP A 836 9.34 -19.12 -41.75
N ARG A 837 9.32 -19.63 -42.99
CA ARG A 837 9.96 -18.99 -44.15
C ARG A 837 8.94 -18.31 -45.03
N VAL A 838 9.23 -17.06 -45.40
CA VAL A 838 8.42 -16.26 -46.34
C VAL A 838 9.26 -15.89 -47.56
N ARG A 839 8.70 -16.10 -48.75
CA ARG A 839 9.28 -15.71 -50.04
C ARG A 839 8.54 -14.52 -50.64
N THR A 840 9.26 -13.57 -51.23
CA THR A 840 8.65 -12.41 -51.90
C THR A 840 8.13 -12.77 -53.29
N ASP A 841 7.02 -12.17 -53.70
CA ASP A 841 6.39 -12.39 -55.01
C ASP A 841 6.58 -11.22 -55.98
N LYS A 842 6.70 -10.01 -55.45
CA LYS A 842 6.74 -8.76 -56.23
C LYS A 842 7.65 -7.72 -55.59
N VAL A 843 7.97 -6.70 -56.36
CA VAL A 843 8.57 -5.45 -55.85
C VAL A 843 7.47 -4.58 -55.23
N CYS A 844 7.74 -4.06 -54.03
CA CYS A 844 6.82 -3.27 -53.22
C CYS A 844 7.35 -1.84 -53.07
N GLY A 845 6.47 -0.83 -53.19
CA GLY A 845 6.82 0.56 -52.85
C GLY A 845 6.98 0.81 -51.34
N SER A 846 6.41 -0.05 -50.49
CA SER A 846 6.47 0.07 -49.03
C SER A 846 6.26 -1.29 -48.35
N LEU A 847 6.68 -1.41 -47.08
CA LEU A 847 6.45 -2.57 -46.21
C LEU A 847 4.96 -2.94 -46.14
N THR A 848 4.06 -1.96 -46.18
CA THR A 848 2.60 -2.21 -46.13
C THR A 848 2.06 -2.97 -47.35
N GLN A 849 2.86 -3.14 -48.41
CA GLN A 849 2.52 -3.95 -49.59
C GLN A 849 3.11 -5.37 -49.55
N ALA A 850 3.79 -5.73 -48.47
CA ALA A 850 4.38 -7.05 -48.27
C ALA A 850 3.30 -8.12 -48.03
N LYS A 851 3.19 -9.09 -48.94
CA LYS A 851 2.34 -10.26 -48.74
C LYS A 851 2.86 -11.12 -47.59
N ASN A 852 1.94 -11.85 -46.96
CA ASN A 852 2.25 -12.83 -45.91
C ASN A 852 2.99 -12.27 -44.68
N THR A 853 2.87 -10.97 -44.43
CA THR A 853 3.26 -10.41 -43.13
C THR A 853 2.35 -11.02 -42.07
N VAL A 854 2.92 -11.80 -41.16
CA VAL A 854 2.18 -12.43 -40.06
C VAL A 854 2.31 -11.55 -38.82
N THR A 855 1.19 -11.37 -38.10
CA THR A 855 1.05 -10.31 -37.09
C THR A 855 0.45 -10.81 -35.79
N GLN A 856 0.89 -10.20 -34.69
CA GLN A 856 0.31 -10.39 -33.36
C GLN A 856 0.06 -9.02 -32.72
N ARG A 857 -1.07 -8.86 -32.01
CA ARG A 857 -1.45 -7.59 -31.37
C ARG A 857 -0.42 -7.13 -30.33
N MET A 858 -0.16 -5.82 -30.25
CA MET A 858 0.63 -5.25 -29.16
C MET A 858 -0.25 -4.92 -27.94
N ALA A 859 0.28 -5.14 -26.74
CA ALA A 859 -0.44 -4.93 -25.48
C ALA A 859 -0.10 -3.57 -24.81
N TRP A 860 -1.11 -2.98 -24.20
CA TRP A 860 -1.01 -1.83 -23.28
C TRP A 860 -0.67 -2.31 -21.84
N PRO A 861 0.06 -1.52 -21.01
CA PRO A 861 0.69 -0.23 -21.31
C PRO A 861 2.01 -0.35 -22.09
N GLY A 862 2.53 -1.56 -22.26
CA GLY A 862 3.70 -1.81 -23.09
C GLY A 862 3.98 -3.30 -23.25
N CYS A 863 4.74 -3.63 -24.28
CA CYS A 863 5.13 -5.00 -24.60
C CYS A 863 6.43 -5.03 -25.42
N ALA A 864 6.99 -6.21 -25.59
CA ALA A 864 8.15 -6.44 -26.44
C ALA A 864 8.01 -7.74 -27.25
N GLY A 865 8.45 -7.68 -28.49
CA GLY A 865 8.54 -8.83 -29.40
C GLY A 865 9.99 -9.03 -29.80
N GLU A 866 10.48 -10.26 -29.68
CA GLU A 866 11.82 -10.67 -30.09
C GLU A 866 11.71 -11.79 -31.12
N VAL A 867 12.60 -11.83 -32.12
CA VAL A 867 12.59 -12.88 -33.13
C VAL A 867 14.00 -13.11 -33.67
N THR A 868 14.32 -14.35 -34.00
CA THR A 868 15.51 -14.68 -34.80
C THR A 868 15.18 -14.63 -36.28
N VAL A 869 16.01 -13.93 -37.06
CA VAL A 869 15.86 -13.76 -38.51
C VAL A 869 17.11 -14.27 -39.20
N ASP A 870 16.94 -15.19 -40.16
CA ASP A 870 17.98 -15.60 -41.11
C ASP A 870 17.72 -14.94 -42.47
N GLY A 871 18.61 -14.04 -42.86
CA GLY A 871 18.57 -13.29 -44.13
C GLY A 871 19.47 -13.86 -45.22
N SER A 872 20.00 -15.08 -45.08
CA SER A 872 20.88 -15.70 -46.08
C SER A 872 20.24 -15.79 -47.47
N GLY A 873 18.93 -16.04 -47.53
CA GLY A 873 18.14 -16.16 -48.76
C GLY A 873 17.64 -14.84 -49.38
N LEU A 874 18.02 -13.68 -48.84
CA LEU A 874 17.60 -12.37 -49.36
C LEU A 874 18.24 -12.08 -50.73
N ASN A 875 17.47 -11.59 -51.69
CA ASN A 875 17.96 -11.04 -52.96
C ASN A 875 18.32 -9.54 -52.81
N GLU A 876 18.98 -8.98 -53.84
CA GLU A 876 19.33 -7.55 -53.86
C GLU A 876 18.07 -6.68 -53.75
N GLY A 877 18.03 -5.81 -52.73
CA GLY A 877 16.89 -4.96 -52.41
C GLY A 877 15.80 -5.63 -51.56
N ASP A 878 16.00 -6.86 -51.08
CA ASP A 878 15.08 -7.47 -50.11
C ASP A 878 15.31 -6.93 -48.70
N TYR A 879 14.25 -6.97 -47.91
CA TYR A 879 14.20 -6.61 -46.50
C TYR A 879 13.49 -7.73 -45.74
N ALA A 880 14.02 -8.13 -44.58
CA ALA A 880 13.37 -9.06 -43.66
C ALA A 880 13.58 -8.66 -42.21
N GLY A 881 12.52 -8.70 -41.40
CA GLY A 881 12.63 -8.29 -40.00
C GLY A 881 11.30 -8.21 -39.26
N ILE A 882 11.33 -7.47 -38.16
CA ILE A 882 10.17 -7.20 -37.30
C ILE A 882 9.77 -5.72 -37.38
N CYS A 883 8.47 -5.46 -37.44
CA CYS A 883 7.92 -4.10 -37.43
C CYS A 883 6.84 -3.88 -36.36
N ALA A 884 6.69 -2.62 -35.99
CA ALA A 884 5.49 -2.06 -35.37
C ALA A 884 4.57 -1.66 -36.51
N LEU A 885 3.72 -2.59 -36.94
CA LEU A 885 2.84 -2.42 -38.09
C LEU A 885 1.74 -1.41 -37.75
N GLN A 886 1.74 -0.31 -38.50
CA GLN A 886 0.72 0.73 -38.52
C GLN A 886 0.94 1.59 -39.78
N GLY A 887 0.06 2.54 -40.09
CA GLY A 887 0.28 3.47 -41.20
C GLY A 887 1.59 4.29 -41.07
N CYS A 888 2.04 4.54 -39.84
CA CYS A 888 3.33 5.15 -39.51
C CYS A 888 4.28 4.12 -38.87
N PHE A 889 4.51 3.00 -39.56
CA PHE A 889 5.28 1.89 -39.02
C PHE A 889 6.72 2.26 -38.63
N GLY A 890 7.30 1.45 -37.75
CA GLY A 890 8.74 1.38 -37.58
C GLY A 890 9.23 -0.06 -37.73
N PHE A 891 10.37 -0.26 -38.37
CA PHE A 891 10.90 -1.56 -38.77
C PHE A 891 12.38 -1.66 -38.41
N ILE A 892 12.80 -2.83 -37.93
CA ILE A 892 14.20 -3.21 -37.83
C ILE A 892 14.40 -4.55 -38.53
N GLY A 893 15.46 -4.67 -39.33
CA GLY A 893 15.70 -5.88 -40.10
C GLY A 893 16.98 -5.89 -40.92
N LEU A 894 17.13 -6.97 -41.67
CA LEU A 894 18.21 -7.20 -42.62
C LEU A 894 17.80 -6.71 -44.00
N THR A 895 18.76 -6.19 -44.78
CA THR A 895 18.60 -5.94 -46.22
C THR A 895 19.85 -6.32 -46.99
N ARG A 896 19.71 -6.80 -48.23
CA ARG A 896 20.85 -7.05 -49.11
C ARG A 896 21.03 -5.90 -50.10
N ARG A 897 22.22 -5.28 -50.07
CA ARG A 897 22.61 -4.18 -50.95
C ARG A 897 24.03 -4.38 -51.44
N GLU A 898 24.27 -4.17 -52.73
CA GLU A 898 25.56 -4.41 -53.37
C GLU A 898 26.11 -5.83 -53.04
N GLY A 899 25.23 -6.81 -53.00
CA GLY A 899 25.56 -8.21 -52.65
C GLY A 899 25.88 -8.46 -51.17
N ARG A 900 25.84 -7.45 -50.29
CA ARG A 900 26.19 -7.56 -48.86
C ARG A 900 24.97 -7.36 -47.95
N LEU A 901 24.96 -8.03 -46.80
CA LEU A 901 23.88 -7.89 -45.81
C LEU A 901 24.14 -6.70 -44.89
N HIS A 902 23.10 -5.90 -44.67
CA HIS A 902 23.11 -4.73 -43.81
C HIS A 902 21.98 -4.85 -42.80
N LEU A 903 22.24 -4.42 -41.57
CA LEU A 903 21.21 -4.23 -40.56
C LEU A 903 20.71 -2.79 -40.62
N VAL A 904 19.39 -2.60 -40.69
CA VAL A 904 18.76 -1.30 -40.90
C VAL A 904 17.60 -1.07 -39.94
N VAL A 905 17.33 0.21 -39.68
CA VAL A 905 16.05 0.68 -39.12
C VAL A 905 15.37 1.57 -40.14
N GLN A 906 14.08 1.38 -40.34
CA GLN A 906 13.25 2.21 -41.20
C GLN A 906 12.04 2.71 -40.41
N CYS A 907 11.87 4.03 -40.34
CA CYS A 907 10.76 4.65 -39.65
C CYS A 907 9.93 5.48 -40.64
N MET A 908 8.63 5.20 -40.70
CA MET A 908 7.67 5.92 -41.53
C MET A 908 6.96 6.97 -40.69
N GLY A 909 7.28 8.24 -40.90
CA GLY A 909 6.70 9.37 -40.18
C GLY A 909 5.39 9.90 -40.80
N THR A 910 5.00 11.10 -40.36
CA THR A 910 3.87 11.88 -40.90
C THR A 910 4.40 13.15 -41.56
N GLU A 911 3.67 13.69 -42.54
CA GLU A 911 3.84 15.09 -42.94
C GLU A 911 3.32 16.02 -41.84
N ASP A 912 3.96 17.17 -41.63
CA ASP A 912 3.58 18.11 -40.58
C ASP A 912 2.12 18.57 -40.76
N GLY A 913 1.28 18.25 -39.77
CA GLY A 913 -0.14 18.63 -39.76
C GLY A 913 -1.07 17.78 -40.64
N SER A 914 -0.56 16.73 -41.31
CA SER A 914 -1.35 15.86 -42.20
C SER A 914 -1.75 14.53 -41.54
N MET A 915 -2.92 14.01 -41.91
CA MET A 915 -3.38 12.65 -41.57
C MET A 915 -2.77 11.58 -42.48
N ALA A 916 -2.06 11.96 -43.56
CA ALA A 916 -1.40 11.03 -44.47
C ALA A 916 0.00 10.58 -43.95
N PRO A 917 0.45 9.35 -44.29
CA PRO A 917 1.86 8.99 -44.16
C PRO A 917 2.76 9.95 -44.94
N ALA A 918 3.99 10.19 -44.48
CA ALA A 918 4.94 10.96 -45.28
C ALA A 918 5.31 10.23 -46.59
N ALA A 919 5.62 11.00 -47.64
CA ALA A 919 5.94 10.45 -48.96
C ALA A 919 7.16 9.50 -48.96
N GLU A 920 8.14 9.70 -48.08
CA GLU A 920 9.33 8.85 -47.94
C GLU A 920 9.70 8.59 -46.48
N GLY A 921 10.06 7.33 -46.16
CA GLY A 921 10.50 6.91 -44.84
C GLY A 921 11.96 7.25 -44.56
N LYS A 922 12.29 7.46 -43.28
CA LYS A 922 13.69 7.64 -42.85
C LYS A 922 14.34 6.27 -42.70
N LEU A 923 15.21 5.93 -43.64
CA LEU A 923 16.05 4.73 -43.57
C LEU A 923 17.40 5.08 -42.94
N ARG A 924 17.80 4.29 -41.94
CA ARG A 924 19.10 4.40 -41.30
C ARG A 924 19.80 3.05 -41.33
N GLU A 925 20.97 3.04 -41.95
CA GLU A 925 21.88 1.91 -41.88
C GLU A 925 22.59 1.90 -40.52
N LEU A 926 22.54 0.76 -39.83
CA LEU A 926 23.19 0.60 -38.54
C LEU A 926 24.60 0.06 -38.71
N THR A 927 24.75 -1.02 -39.47
CA THR A 927 26.03 -1.71 -39.64
C THR A 927 25.99 -2.72 -40.79
N LEU A 928 27.17 -3.00 -41.35
CA LEU A 928 27.42 -4.04 -42.34
C LEU A 928 27.65 -5.39 -41.62
N LEU A 929 27.06 -6.47 -42.14
CA LEU A 929 27.23 -7.82 -41.63
C LEU A 929 28.17 -8.63 -42.53
N SER A 930 29.04 -9.42 -41.91
CA SER A 930 29.83 -10.42 -42.63
C SER A 930 28.95 -11.55 -43.17
N PRO A 931 29.37 -12.30 -44.21
CA PRO A 931 28.59 -13.43 -44.75
C PRO A 931 28.22 -14.48 -43.68
N GLU A 932 29.06 -14.64 -42.66
CA GLU A 932 28.88 -15.56 -41.54
C GLU A 932 27.82 -15.05 -40.51
N GLU A 933 27.45 -13.76 -40.56
CA GLU A 933 26.47 -13.10 -39.67
C GLU A 933 25.08 -12.96 -40.33
N SER A 934 24.70 -13.90 -41.18
CA SER A 934 23.39 -13.89 -41.86
C SER A 934 22.19 -14.08 -40.92
N VAL A 935 22.43 -14.50 -39.68
CA VAL A 935 21.41 -14.72 -38.65
C VAL A 935 21.55 -13.70 -37.51
N VAL A 936 20.46 -12.99 -37.20
CA VAL A 936 20.41 -11.97 -36.14
C VAL A 936 19.19 -12.16 -35.25
N ARG A 937 19.29 -11.76 -33.99
CA ARG A 937 18.11 -11.63 -33.12
C ARG A 937 17.69 -10.17 -33.05
N LEU A 938 16.42 -9.89 -33.33
CA LEU A 938 15.84 -8.56 -33.37
C LEU A 938 14.84 -8.42 -32.23
N LYS A 939 14.70 -7.21 -31.70
CA LYS A 939 13.73 -6.88 -30.67
C LYS A 939 13.09 -5.53 -30.94
N LEU A 940 11.78 -5.48 -30.71
CA LEU A 940 10.97 -4.28 -30.74
C LEU A 940 10.27 -4.16 -29.39
N GLU A 941 10.43 -3.02 -28.72
CA GLU A 941 9.70 -2.67 -27.50
C GLU A 941 8.73 -1.52 -27.77
N ALA A 942 7.52 -1.59 -27.22
CA ALA A 942 6.50 -0.55 -27.35
C ALA A 942 6.10 0.01 -25.98
N ASP A 943 5.89 1.32 -25.92
CA ASP A 943 5.42 2.08 -24.75
C ASP A 943 4.19 2.90 -25.14
N PHE A 944 3.03 2.51 -24.61
CA PHE A 944 1.72 3.12 -24.86
C PHE A 944 1.15 3.82 -23.63
N GLU A 945 1.86 3.82 -22.51
CA GLU A 945 1.40 4.42 -21.26
C GLU A 945 1.17 5.93 -21.46
N GLU A 946 0.00 6.42 -21.05
CA GLU A 946 -0.42 7.82 -21.26
C GLU A 946 -0.25 8.30 -22.72
N MET A 947 -0.61 7.45 -23.69
CA MET A 947 -0.52 7.73 -25.12
C MET A 947 0.89 8.18 -25.57
N ARG A 948 1.95 7.69 -24.91
CA ARG A 948 3.34 7.93 -25.34
C ARG A 948 3.60 7.40 -26.74
N ASP A 949 3.02 6.24 -27.07
CA ASP A 949 3.06 5.57 -28.37
C ASP A 949 4.46 5.52 -29.01
N LYS A 950 5.46 5.00 -28.30
CA LYS A 950 6.83 4.91 -28.82
C LYS A 950 7.27 3.47 -29.05
N ALA A 951 7.87 3.22 -30.21
CA ALA A 951 8.56 1.97 -30.54
C ALA A 951 10.08 2.15 -30.47
N PHE A 952 10.75 1.22 -29.79
CA PHE A 952 12.20 1.17 -29.63
C PHE A 952 12.74 -0.11 -30.26
N PHE A 953 13.87 -0.02 -30.94
CA PHE A 953 14.43 -1.12 -31.72
C PHE A 953 15.78 -1.54 -31.17
N TYR A 954 16.00 -2.84 -31.09
CA TYR A 954 17.25 -3.44 -30.60
C TYR A 954 17.64 -4.63 -31.45
N TYR A 955 18.93 -4.94 -31.47
CA TYR A 955 19.44 -6.12 -32.14
C TYR A 955 20.55 -6.79 -31.34
N LYS A 956 20.81 -8.05 -31.69
CA LYS A 956 21.87 -8.88 -31.14
C LYS A 956 22.43 -9.78 -32.25
N ARG A 957 23.75 -9.77 -32.42
CA ARG A 957 24.46 -10.66 -33.35
C ARG A 957 24.61 -12.04 -32.69
N ILE A 958 24.44 -13.10 -33.48
CA ILE A 958 24.60 -14.47 -33.01
C ILE A 958 26.03 -14.90 -33.33
N GLY A 959 26.84 -15.22 -32.30
CA GLY A 959 28.22 -15.69 -32.46
C GLY A 959 29.32 -14.86 -31.77
N GLU A 960 29.01 -13.73 -31.13
CA GLU A 960 29.96 -13.04 -30.24
C GLU A 960 30.15 -13.83 -28.93
N GLU A 961 31.41 -14.11 -28.57
CA GLU A 961 31.80 -14.96 -27.43
C GLU A 961 31.10 -14.58 -26.11
N GLY A 962 30.34 -15.54 -25.54
CA GLY A 962 29.73 -15.36 -24.21
C GLY A 962 28.56 -16.28 -23.84
N GLY A 963 28.47 -17.50 -24.40
CA GLY A 963 27.45 -18.50 -24.03
C GLY A 963 25.98 -18.01 -24.06
N PRO A 964 25.01 -18.81 -23.59
CA PRO A 964 23.58 -18.44 -23.61
C PRO A 964 23.18 -17.30 -22.66
N GLY A 965 24.13 -16.53 -22.08
CA GLY A 965 23.88 -15.68 -20.91
C GLY A 965 24.20 -14.19 -20.99
N PHE A 966 25.09 -13.69 -21.87
CA PHE A 966 25.64 -12.32 -21.69
C PHE A 966 25.82 -11.42 -22.92
N ALA A 967 25.46 -11.84 -24.13
CA ALA A 967 25.51 -10.90 -25.26
C ALA A 967 24.39 -9.84 -25.15
N LYS A 968 24.80 -8.58 -24.99
CA LYS A 968 24.00 -7.41 -24.61
C LYS A 968 23.20 -6.88 -25.80
N TRP A 969 21.92 -6.56 -25.60
CA TRP A 969 21.10 -5.87 -26.61
C TRP A 969 21.72 -4.51 -26.97
N VAL A 970 21.87 -4.25 -28.27
CA VAL A 970 22.31 -2.94 -28.79
C VAL A 970 21.07 -2.16 -29.20
N MET A 971 20.88 -0.97 -28.61
CA MET A 971 19.80 -0.06 -28.97
C MET A 971 20.07 0.56 -30.34
N ALA A 972 19.18 0.31 -31.29
CA ALA A 972 19.27 0.82 -32.64
C ALA A 972 18.66 2.21 -32.77
N ASP A 973 17.58 2.56 -32.06
CA ASP A 973 16.94 3.87 -32.17
C ASP A 973 16.44 4.38 -30.81
N CYS A 974 16.41 5.70 -30.62
CA CYS A 974 15.98 6.34 -29.38
C CYS A 974 14.46 6.54 -29.27
N GLY A 975 13.68 6.12 -30.27
CA GLY A 975 12.24 5.92 -30.19
C GLY A 975 11.46 6.54 -31.35
N HIS A 976 10.69 5.73 -32.07
CA HIS A 976 9.77 6.16 -33.13
C HIS A 976 8.35 6.38 -32.59
N LYS A 977 7.74 7.53 -32.90
CA LYS A 977 6.37 7.85 -32.48
C LYS A 977 5.37 7.19 -33.43
N LEU A 978 4.55 6.30 -32.89
CA LEU A 978 3.40 5.66 -33.53
C LEU A 978 2.15 6.54 -33.39
N ARG A 979 1.17 6.32 -34.26
CA ARG A 979 -0.10 7.08 -34.32
C ARG A 979 -1.23 6.22 -34.87
N PHE A 980 -2.32 6.14 -34.13
CA PHE A 980 -3.59 5.61 -34.62
C PHE A 980 -4.27 6.61 -35.56
N ARG A 981 -4.70 6.17 -36.74
CA ARG A 981 -5.21 7.02 -37.82
C ARG A 981 -6.19 6.26 -38.71
N LEU A 982 -7.06 6.99 -39.41
CA LEU A 982 -8.08 6.42 -40.31
C LEU A 982 -7.52 5.74 -41.58
N ASP A 983 -6.29 6.04 -41.99
CA ASP A 983 -5.65 5.43 -43.17
C ASP A 983 -5.33 3.93 -42.97
N HIS A 984 -5.11 3.53 -41.71
CA HIS A 984 -4.82 2.14 -41.33
C HIS A 984 -5.92 1.56 -40.43
N PHE A 985 -6.41 2.40 -39.51
CA PHE A 985 -7.58 2.22 -38.63
C PHE A 985 -7.59 0.94 -37.80
N THR A 986 -6.42 0.53 -37.31
CA THR A 986 -6.25 -0.56 -36.34
C THR A 986 -5.11 -0.23 -35.38
N GLY A 987 -5.12 -0.88 -34.23
CA GLY A 987 -4.06 -0.82 -33.24
C GLY A 987 -2.76 -1.45 -33.74
N CYS A 988 -1.64 -1.00 -33.17
CA CYS A 988 -0.33 -1.45 -33.60
C CYS A 988 -0.11 -2.96 -33.33
N ARG A 989 0.55 -3.63 -34.27
CA ARG A 989 0.85 -5.07 -34.18
C ARG A 989 2.33 -5.33 -34.42
N PHE A 990 2.90 -6.35 -33.75
CA PHE A 990 4.17 -6.91 -34.20
C PHE A 990 3.92 -7.56 -35.56
N GLY A 991 4.72 -7.23 -36.57
CA GLY A 991 4.69 -7.85 -37.88
C GLY A 991 6.02 -8.49 -38.23
N LEU A 992 6.01 -9.77 -38.61
CA LEU A 992 7.16 -10.46 -39.20
C LEU A 992 7.00 -10.41 -40.71
N THR A 993 7.94 -9.75 -41.40
CA THR A 993 7.73 -9.33 -42.78
C THR A 993 8.97 -9.53 -43.65
N VAL A 994 8.73 -9.85 -44.93
CA VAL A 994 9.74 -9.91 -45.98
C VAL A 994 9.20 -9.18 -47.22
N PHE A 995 9.97 -8.25 -47.78
CA PHE A 995 9.57 -7.52 -48.99
C PHE A 995 10.76 -7.11 -49.86
N SER A 996 10.51 -6.93 -51.16
CA SER A 996 11.53 -6.61 -52.16
C SER A 996 11.35 -5.19 -52.70
N THR A 997 12.42 -4.42 -52.83
CA THR A 997 12.38 -3.08 -53.48
C THR A 997 13.11 -3.01 -54.82
N LYS A 998 13.81 -4.10 -55.23
CA LYS A 998 14.52 -4.17 -56.52
C LYS A 998 14.26 -5.48 -57.27
N GLU A 999 14.53 -6.62 -56.64
CA GLU A 999 14.36 -7.95 -57.24
C GLU A 999 13.54 -8.85 -56.32
N ALA A 1000 12.46 -9.44 -56.82
CA ALA A 1000 11.62 -10.36 -56.05
C ALA A 1000 12.13 -11.81 -56.11
N GLY A 1001 11.57 -12.68 -55.27
CA GLY A 1001 11.86 -14.12 -55.26
C GLY A 1001 12.85 -14.57 -54.19
N GLY A 1002 13.43 -13.65 -53.42
CA GLY A 1002 14.23 -13.98 -52.25
C GLY A 1002 13.36 -14.35 -51.04
N SER A 1003 14.01 -14.85 -49.99
CA SER A 1003 13.32 -15.38 -48.80
C SER A 1003 14.09 -15.14 -47.52
N ALA A 1004 13.37 -15.14 -46.39
CA ALA A 1004 13.97 -15.15 -45.06
C ALA A 1004 13.19 -16.07 -44.11
N ASP A 1005 13.90 -16.51 -43.07
CA ASP A 1005 13.37 -17.42 -42.05
C ASP A 1005 13.21 -16.69 -40.73
N PHE A 1006 12.08 -16.94 -40.07
CA PHE A 1006 11.79 -16.50 -38.72
C PHE A 1006 11.73 -17.72 -37.79
N SER A 1007 12.31 -17.58 -36.61
CA SER A 1007 12.28 -18.60 -35.56
C SER A 1007 12.30 -17.96 -34.16
N ASP A 1008 11.85 -18.71 -33.15
CA ASP A 1008 11.94 -18.34 -31.73
C ASP A 1008 11.37 -16.93 -31.42
N PHE A 1009 10.10 -16.72 -31.78
CA PHE A 1009 9.41 -15.48 -31.45
C PHE A 1009 9.07 -15.45 -29.96
N VAL A 1010 9.56 -14.43 -29.24
CA VAL A 1010 9.29 -14.25 -27.81
C VAL A 1010 8.46 -12.99 -27.61
N TYR A 1011 7.28 -13.16 -27.01
CA TYR A 1011 6.40 -12.08 -26.59
C TYR A 1011 6.57 -11.83 -25.09
N ARG A 1012 6.77 -10.56 -24.70
CA ARG A 1012 6.86 -10.15 -23.29
C ARG A 1012 5.91 -8.99 -23.01
N LEU A 1013 5.17 -9.09 -21.91
CA LEU A 1013 4.44 -7.96 -21.32
C LEU A 1013 5.40 -7.12 -20.47
N ARG A 1014 5.21 -5.79 -20.41
CA ARG A 1014 6.09 -4.83 -19.73
C ARG A 1014 5.65 -4.48 -18.30
#